data_AF-A0A933ZL27-F1
#
_entry.id   AF-A0A933ZL27-F1
#
_cell.length_a   1.000
_cell.length_b   1.000
_cell.length_c   1.000
_cell.angle_alpha   90.00
_cell.angle_beta   90.00
_cell.angle_gamma   90.00
#
_symmetry.space_group_name_H-M   'P 1'
#
loop_
_entity.id
_entity.type
_entity.pdbx_description
1 polymer ?
#
loop_
_entity_poly.entity_id
_entity_poly.type
_entity_poly.pdbx_seq_one_letter_code
_entity_poly.pdbx_strand_id
1 'polypeptide(L)'
;MLRNHRLFTPVILGLLFILPNCSSSDTPAAQAPQPTCGNAKLDMGELCDPAIASGVGACPTSCDDSKSCTTDTMAGTAAACSAECKHQPITECKTGDGCCPAACTTANDKDCTAACGNGVVDPGETCDGNCPSDCNDGNACTSDTLSGSTAKCDATCAHSVVNQCMGGDGCCPAGCTSGTDKDCSATCGNGVVDPGETCDGNCPADCNDGNACTADTMTGSASNCSAACTHQPVTQCTGGDGCCPAGCTSGTDKDCSATCGNAVVDPGETCDGNCPADCNDGNACTADTMTGSASTCSAACTHQPVTQCVSADGCCPAGCNNNSDKDCSASCGNMVVEPGETCDGNCPADCSDGNACTLDSMTGSASTCSAVCSHQSITQCVTGDGCCPAGCNNNNDKECSATCGNGTVESGESCDGNCPANCNDGSACTIDSMTGSQANCNVACSHQNITTCANNDGCCPNGCTSGNDNDCSPFCGNGVIDPGETCDSNCPATCNDSNACTIDTLSGKANTCNVICTYQTITTCVTGDGCCPAGCNNNSDKDCSATCGNSTVEAGETCDGNCPASCNDNNACTIDTKTGSAQNCNVVCGHQNISQCLAGDGCCPAGCTNSKDADCPKGVGLVGDPCTDGTADCASGACVVEANDGWPGGYCSKSCVTDGDCGTGAHCALKDATTNNGVCLKNCAANSECRTPNYECYDYDRAGVKECAPIGSGAGVVGAPCNTFADCAGGQTGRCATESLGYHQGYCYTEPCSATVQCGAGSHCTLKNANGEGVCFKDCVNSSSCRADGYLCYDVDNNASTECAPAATGTGAIGAACTGTWDCAGGRWGGCGLAANGWPSGYCLLQCDTGTGTCPAGSDCVLLGANSWCMDTCASVAECRTNYQCVQAGGAASLECYPQ
;
A
#
# COMPACT_ATOMS: atom_id res chain seq x y z
N MET A 1 -14.10 -44.77 -23.41
CA MET A 1 -14.58 -45.75 -24.41
C MET A 1 -13.78 -47.05 -24.26
N LEU A 2 -14.30 -48.19 -24.75
CA LEU A 2 -13.63 -49.42 -25.27
C LEU A 2 -12.15 -49.71 -24.86
N ARG A 3 -11.71 -50.93 -24.45
CA ARG A 3 -12.42 -52.20 -24.17
C ARG A 3 -11.46 -53.24 -23.52
N ASN A 4 -12.01 -54.14 -22.69
CA ASN A 4 -11.67 -55.57 -22.46
C ASN A 4 -10.21 -56.12 -22.41
N HIS A 5 -9.92 -56.76 -21.25
CA HIS A 5 -9.49 -58.19 -21.10
C HIS A 5 -8.11 -58.67 -21.59
N ARG A 6 -7.50 -59.76 -21.11
CA ARG A 6 -7.44 -60.56 -19.85
C ARG A 6 -6.74 -61.90 -20.25
N LEU A 7 -5.66 -62.26 -19.54
CA LEU A 7 -5.23 -63.63 -19.20
C LEU A 7 -4.67 -64.62 -20.27
N PHE A 8 -3.87 -65.56 -19.71
CA PHE A 8 -3.39 -66.88 -20.16
C PHE A 8 -2.07 -67.05 -20.96
N THR A 9 -1.18 -67.85 -20.35
CA THR A 9 0.00 -68.55 -20.90
C THR A 9 -0.39 -69.80 -21.71
N PRO A 10 0.43 -70.21 -22.71
CA PRO A 10 1.42 -71.30 -22.56
C PRO A 10 2.84 -70.86 -23.05
N VAL A 11 4.01 -71.45 -22.73
CA VAL A 11 4.53 -72.82 -22.47
C VAL A 11 5.11 -73.55 -23.72
N ILE A 12 6.43 -73.82 -23.66
CA ILE A 12 7.26 -74.87 -24.36
C ILE A 12 7.90 -74.64 -25.76
N LEU A 13 9.22 -74.92 -25.82
CA LEU A 13 10.16 -75.33 -26.90
C LEU A 13 10.13 -74.72 -28.32
N GLY A 14 11.34 -74.34 -28.80
CA GLY A 14 12.08 -75.28 -29.67
C GLY A 14 12.83 -74.78 -30.93
N LEU A 15 14.15 -75.10 -30.98
CA LEU A 15 14.97 -75.42 -32.17
C LEU A 15 15.44 -74.32 -33.16
N LEU A 16 16.57 -74.65 -33.82
CA LEU A 16 17.35 -73.86 -34.80
C LEU A 16 16.80 -74.03 -36.23
N PHE A 17 17.04 -73.05 -37.14
CA PHE A 17 17.98 -73.14 -38.29
C PHE A 17 17.75 -72.13 -39.45
N ILE A 18 18.87 -71.70 -40.08
CA ILE A 18 19.07 -71.30 -41.52
C ILE A 18 18.62 -69.91 -42.07
N LEU A 19 19.65 -69.14 -42.48
CA LEU A 19 19.92 -68.23 -43.65
C LEU A 19 18.86 -68.09 -44.80
N PRO A 20 18.80 -66.97 -45.62
CA PRO A 20 19.85 -66.63 -46.64
C PRO A 20 19.99 -65.19 -47.24
N ASN A 21 21.04 -65.02 -48.09
CA ASN A 21 21.28 -64.03 -49.21
C ASN A 21 21.64 -62.55 -48.88
N CYS A 22 22.39 -61.78 -49.71
CA CYS A 22 22.53 -61.78 -51.20
C CYS A 22 23.81 -61.08 -51.82
N SER A 23 24.30 -61.55 -53.00
CA SER A 23 25.03 -60.88 -54.16
C SER A 23 26.39 -60.12 -54.01
N SER A 24 27.44 -60.14 -54.89
CA SER A 24 27.85 -60.75 -56.24
C SER A 24 29.43 -60.79 -56.34
N SER A 25 30.30 -60.79 -57.40
CA SER A 25 30.48 -60.84 -58.92
C SER A 25 32.03 -60.71 -59.24
N ASP A 26 32.76 -60.95 -60.38
CA ASP A 26 32.71 -61.70 -61.69
C ASP A 26 34.17 -61.71 -62.38
N THR A 27 34.44 -62.41 -63.52
CA THR A 27 35.83 -62.82 -64.02
C THR A 27 36.05 -63.03 -65.60
N PRO A 28 37.26 -63.44 -66.15
CA PRO A 28 37.62 -63.63 -67.62
C PRO A 28 38.35 -64.99 -68.04
N ALA A 29 39.27 -65.10 -69.06
CA ALA A 29 39.14 -65.45 -70.53
C ALA A 29 40.42 -66.15 -71.20
N ALA A 30 40.38 -66.72 -72.45
CA ALA A 30 41.49 -67.50 -73.18
C ALA A 30 41.20 -67.81 -74.72
N GLN A 31 41.98 -68.49 -75.64
CA GLN A 31 43.43 -68.67 -76.06
C GLN A 31 43.61 -69.56 -77.37
N ALA A 32 44.56 -69.31 -78.32
CA ALA A 32 44.99 -70.16 -79.52
C ALA A 32 46.22 -69.55 -80.30
N PRO A 33 46.82 -70.06 -81.44
CA PRO A 33 47.20 -71.42 -82.03
C PRO A 33 48.66 -71.54 -82.67
N GLN A 34 48.98 -72.65 -83.41
CA GLN A 34 50.26 -73.08 -84.14
C GLN A 34 51.55 -73.37 -83.29
N PRO A 35 52.51 -74.25 -83.73
CA PRO A 35 53.48 -74.92 -82.82
C PRO A 35 55.02 -74.77 -83.07
N THR A 36 55.86 -74.80 -82.01
CA THR A 36 57.37 -74.81 -81.98
C THR A 36 57.95 -74.76 -80.54
N CYS A 37 58.83 -75.66 -80.04
CA CYS A 37 59.53 -75.55 -78.73
C CYS A 37 60.04 -74.11 -78.49
N GLY A 38 59.51 -73.45 -77.46
CA GLY A 38 59.55 -72.00 -77.21
C GLY A 38 58.24 -71.24 -77.51
N ASN A 39 57.12 -71.93 -77.78
CA ASN A 39 55.81 -71.35 -78.15
C ASN A 39 54.80 -71.27 -76.99
N ALA A 40 55.15 -71.75 -75.80
CA ALA A 40 54.26 -71.93 -74.66
C ALA A 40 53.13 -72.97 -74.88
N LYS A 41 53.39 -74.02 -75.68
CA LYS A 41 52.57 -75.24 -75.75
C LYS A 41 53.46 -76.47 -75.80
N LEU A 42 53.22 -77.40 -74.88
CA LEU A 42 53.84 -78.71 -74.88
C LEU A 42 53.38 -79.51 -76.11
N ASP A 43 54.19 -79.51 -77.15
CA ASP A 43 53.94 -80.24 -78.39
C ASP A 43 54.42 -81.69 -78.26
N MET A 44 53.87 -82.59 -79.09
CA MET A 44 54.00 -84.05 -78.89
C MET A 44 55.42 -84.56 -79.20
N GLY A 45 56.29 -84.52 -78.19
CA GLY A 45 57.70 -84.90 -78.24
C GLY A 45 58.55 -84.22 -77.14
N GLU A 46 58.00 -83.21 -76.48
CA GLU A 46 58.65 -82.44 -75.42
C GLU A 46 58.29 -82.99 -74.03
N LEU A 47 59.23 -82.99 -73.09
CA LEU A 47 58.93 -83.24 -71.66
C LEU A 47 58.42 -81.96 -70.98
N CYS A 48 58.90 -80.82 -71.45
CA CYS A 48 58.54 -79.49 -71.02
C CYS A 48 58.82 -78.48 -72.13
N ASP A 49 58.09 -77.37 -72.18
CA ASP A 49 58.37 -76.21 -73.04
C ASP A 49 58.90 -75.04 -72.19
N PRO A 50 60.01 -74.37 -72.57
CA PRO A 50 60.63 -73.33 -71.76
C PRO A 50 59.90 -71.97 -71.77
N ALA A 51 58.88 -71.79 -72.61
CA ALA A 51 58.00 -70.62 -72.59
C ALA A 51 56.71 -70.87 -71.77
N ILE A 52 56.43 -72.11 -71.34
CA ILE A 52 55.48 -72.39 -70.26
C ILE A 52 56.18 -72.08 -68.93
N ALA A 53 55.81 -70.95 -68.30
CA ALA A 53 56.53 -70.40 -67.15
C ALA A 53 56.41 -71.22 -65.84
N SER A 54 55.34 -72.00 -65.66
CA SER A 54 55.17 -72.92 -64.51
C SER A 54 54.02 -73.91 -64.76
N GLY A 55 54.05 -75.07 -64.09
CA GLY A 55 52.99 -76.08 -64.16
C GLY A 55 53.35 -77.32 -65.00
N VAL A 56 52.35 -78.12 -65.36
CA VAL A 56 52.57 -79.35 -66.14
C VAL A 56 52.98 -78.97 -67.57
N GLY A 57 54.15 -79.44 -68.00
CA GLY A 57 54.77 -79.02 -69.26
C GLY A 57 55.64 -77.76 -69.15
N ALA A 58 55.79 -77.15 -67.98
CA ALA A 58 56.86 -76.16 -67.75
C ALA A 58 58.19 -76.85 -67.45
N CYS A 59 59.30 -76.26 -67.88
CA CYS A 59 60.61 -76.82 -67.56
C CYS A 59 61.03 -76.45 -66.12
N PRO A 60 61.38 -77.42 -65.25
CA PRO A 60 61.77 -77.11 -63.88
C PRO A 60 63.06 -76.27 -63.86
N THR A 61 63.06 -75.22 -63.04
CA THR A 61 64.16 -74.25 -62.89
C THR A 61 64.95 -74.42 -61.58
N SER A 62 64.43 -75.21 -60.65
CA SER A 62 65.08 -75.67 -59.43
C SER A 62 64.66 -77.12 -59.15
N CYS A 63 65.40 -77.80 -58.28
CA CYS A 63 65.14 -79.20 -57.87
C CYS A 63 65.10 -79.40 -56.36
N ASP A 64 64.92 -78.33 -55.60
CA ASP A 64 64.70 -78.32 -54.15
C ASP A 64 63.33 -78.95 -53.80
N ASP A 65 63.30 -80.05 -53.03
CA ASP A 65 62.06 -80.66 -52.52
C ASP A 65 61.53 -80.08 -51.20
N SER A 66 62.20 -79.03 -50.72
CA SER A 66 61.92 -78.26 -49.51
C SER A 66 61.97 -79.06 -48.20
N LYS A 67 62.73 -80.17 -48.16
CA LYS A 67 63.04 -80.88 -46.90
C LYS A 67 64.48 -80.61 -46.48
N SER A 68 64.64 -79.90 -45.35
CA SER A 68 65.94 -79.46 -44.82
C SER A 68 66.96 -80.58 -44.56
N CYS A 69 66.49 -81.81 -44.30
CA CYS A 69 67.35 -82.97 -44.06
C CYS A 69 67.77 -83.72 -45.35
N THR A 70 67.57 -83.16 -46.55
CA THR A 70 67.99 -83.76 -47.84
C THR A 70 68.85 -82.81 -48.71
N THR A 71 69.58 -83.37 -49.68
CA THR A 71 70.49 -82.67 -50.61
C THR A 71 70.18 -83.01 -52.06
N ASP A 72 70.04 -81.99 -52.91
CA ASP A 72 69.22 -82.04 -54.13
C ASP A 72 69.96 -81.60 -55.41
N THR A 73 69.61 -82.19 -56.57
CA THR A 73 70.29 -81.95 -57.87
C THR A 73 69.39 -82.09 -59.09
N MET A 74 69.72 -81.37 -60.18
CA MET A 74 69.03 -81.35 -61.48
C MET A 74 69.77 -82.13 -62.58
N ALA A 75 69.02 -82.72 -63.51
CA ALA A 75 69.51 -83.31 -64.76
C ALA A 75 68.73 -82.79 -65.98
N GLY A 76 69.34 -82.85 -67.17
CA GLY A 76 68.72 -82.36 -68.40
C GLY A 76 68.74 -80.83 -68.55
N THR A 77 68.01 -80.26 -69.52
CA THR A 77 67.95 -78.79 -69.73
C THR A 77 66.62 -78.30 -70.28
N ALA A 78 66.20 -77.10 -69.87
CA ALA A 78 64.98 -76.44 -70.35
C ALA A 78 65.03 -76.05 -71.84
N ALA A 79 66.18 -75.59 -72.34
CA ALA A 79 66.34 -75.14 -73.72
C ALA A 79 66.26 -76.28 -74.76
N ALA A 80 66.45 -77.52 -74.33
CA ALA A 80 66.22 -78.72 -75.13
C ALA A 80 64.92 -79.43 -74.71
N CYS A 81 63.96 -78.70 -74.12
CA CYS A 81 62.63 -79.19 -73.76
C CYS A 81 62.65 -80.47 -72.86
N SER A 82 63.62 -80.60 -71.91
CA SER A 82 63.98 -81.89 -71.24
C SER A 82 64.72 -81.84 -69.86
N ALA A 83 64.10 -81.43 -68.74
CA ALA A 83 64.76 -81.38 -67.39
C ALA A 83 64.04 -82.18 -66.25
N GLU A 84 64.79 -82.66 -65.24
CA GLU A 84 64.37 -83.59 -64.14
C GLU A 84 65.20 -83.43 -62.82
N CYS A 85 64.78 -84.00 -61.66
CA CYS A 85 65.33 -83.76 -60.29
C CYS A 85 65.60 -85.01 -59.41
N LYS A 86 66.51 -84.95 -58.40
CA LYS A 86 66.90 -86.04 -57.45
C LYS A 86 67.42 -85.55 -56.06
N HIS A 87 67.31 -86.38 -54.99
CA HIS A 87 67.43 -86.00 -53.56
C HIS A 87 68.12 -87.10 -52.65
N GLN A 88 68.84 -86.76 -51.55
CA GLN A 88 69.49 -87.71 -50.58
C GLN A 88 69.60 -87.20 -49.10
N PRO A 89 69.48 -88.04 -48.03
CA PRO A 89 69.29 -87.58 -46.62
C PRO A 89 70.53 -87.49 -45.68
N ILE A 90 70.38 -86.75 -44.57
CA ILE A 90 71.39 -86.38 -43.52
C ILE A 90 71.06 -87.00 -42.13
N THR A 91 72.07 -87.24 -41.25
CA THR A 91 71.86 -87.93 -39.94
C THR A 91 72.71 -87.50 -38.70
N GLU A 92 73.64 -86.54 -38.78
CA GLU A 92 74.47 -86.13 -37.62
C GLU A 92 73.91 -84.87 -36.92
N CYS A 93 74.05 -84.74 -35.59
CA CYS A 93 73.67 -83.51 -34.87
C CYS A 93 74.64 -82.37 -35.24
N LYS A 94 74.15 -81.28 -35.85
CA LYS A 94 75.00 -80.18 -36.32
C LYS A 94 74.24 -78.85 -36.50
N THR A 95 74.26 -78.06 -35.44
CA THR A 95 73.67 -76.71 -35.38
C THR A 95 74.00 -75.83 -36.57
N GLY A 96 72.94 -75.34 -37.22
CA GLY A 96 72.99 -74.39 -38.32
C GLY A 96 72.93 -75.05 -39.71
N ASP A 97 72.53 -76.32 -39.82
CA ASP A 97 72.11 -76.91 -41.11
C ASP A 97 70.59 -77.17 -41.23
N GLY A 98 69.82 -76.92 -40.18
CA GLY A 98 68.36 -76.93 -40.23
C GLY A 98 67.74 -78.33 -40.13
N CYS A 99 68.51 -79.35 -39.74
CA CYS A 99 68.03 -80.69 -39.48
C CYS A 99 68.21 -81.05 -38.00
N CYS A 100 67.18 -81.65 -37.37
CA CYS A 100 67.23 -82.16 -36.00
C CYS A 100 67.04 -83.69 -35.98
N PRO A 101 68.13 -84.49 -36.00
CA PRO A 101 68.05 -85.93 -35.80
C PRO A 101 67.56 -86.31 -34.38
N ALA A 102 66.88 -87.47 -34.25
CA ALA A 102 66.19 -87.87 -33.01
C ALA A 102 67.07 -88.22 -31.79
N ALA A 103 68.38 -87.99 -31.85
CA ALA A 103 69.32 -88.10 -30.73
C ALA A 103 69.84 -86.73 -30.25
N CYS A 104 69.34 -85.64 -30.83
CA CYS A 104 69.77 -84.27 -30.64
C CYS A 104 68.71 -83.49 -29.84
N THR A 105 69.11 -82.40 -29.17
CA THR A 105 68.28 -81.59 -28.26
C THR A 105 68.67 -80.13 -28.36
N THR A 106 67.79 -79.19 -27.99
CA THR A 106 68.04 -77.73 -28.00
C THR A 106 69.41 -77.30 -27.42
N ALA A 107 69.95 -78.06 -26.46
CA ALA A 107 71.22 -77.78 -25.78
C ALA A 107 72.48 -78.20 -26.57
N ASN A 108 72.41 -79.25 -27.41
CA ASN A 108 73.53 -79.73 -28.23
C ASN A 108 73.30 -79.62 -29.74
N ASP A 109 72.06 -79.37 -30.16
CA ASP A 109 71.68 -78.99 -31.51
C ASP A 109 70.53 -77.97 -31.53
N LYS A 110 70.82 -76.74 -31.96
CA LYS A 110 69.88 -75.60 -31.91
C LYS A 110 68.82 -75.59 -33.00
N ASP A 111 68.88 -76.52 -33.95
CA ASP A 111 67.81 -76.73 -34.93
C ASP A 111 66.67 -77.62 -34.38
N CYS A 112 66.82 -78.12 -33.14
CA CYS A 112 65.77 -78.78 -32.36
C CYS A 112 64.93 -77.77 -31.53
N THR A 113 63.74 -78.17 -31.06
CA THR A 113 62.80 -77.30 -30.32
C THR A 113 62.28 -77.95 -29.02
N ALA A 114 61.82 -77.11 -28.08
CA ALA A 114 61.38 -77.45 -26.72
C ALA A 114 59.98 -78.10 -26.67
N ALA A 115 59.70 -78.94 -25.66
CA ALA A 115 58.41 -79.62 -25.53
C ALA A 115 58.06 -80.20 -24.14
N CYS A 116 57.13 -79.57 -23.44
CA CYS A 116 56.39 -80.01 -22.24
C CYS A 116 56.15 -81.53 -22.10
N GLY A 117 56.49 -82.08 -20.93
CA GLY A 117 56.34 -83.48 -20.54
C GLY A 117 57.58 -84.35 -20.76
N ASN A 118 58.77 -83.75 -20.88
CA ASN A 118 59.99 -84.43 -21.36
C ASN A 118 61.00 -84.83 -20.27
N GLY A 119 60.85 -84.32 -19.04
CA GLY A 119 61.76 -84.54 -17.91
C GLY A 119 62.60 -83.33 -17.51
N VAL A 120 62.57 -82.23 -18.27
CA VAL A 120 63.18 -80.93 -17.93
C VAL A 120 62.22 -79.77 -18.26
N VAL A 121 62.21 -78.74 -17.41
CA VAL A 121 61.47 -77.50 -17.68
C VAL A 121 62.24 -76.68 -18.72
N ASP A 122 61.72 -76.58 -19.94
CA ASP A 122 62.38 -75.86 -21.03
C ASP A 122 62.22 -74.32 -20.92
N PRO A 123 63.06 -73.51 -21.61
CA PRO A 123 62.97 -72.05 -21.58
C PRO A 123 61.65 -71.49 -22.15
N GLY A 124 60.67 -71.27 -21.26
CA GLY A 124 59.30 -70.84 -21.58
C GLY A 124 58.24 -71.54 -20.71
N GLU A 125 58.62 -72.60 -20.01
CA GLU A 125 57.76 -73.40 -19.15
C GLU A 125 57.96 -73.06 -17.66
N THR A 126 56.94 -73.33 -16.83
CA THR A 126 56.95 -73.08 -15.38
C THR A 126 56.94 -74.36 -14.53
N CYS A 127 56.60 -75.49 -15.15
CA CYS A 127 56.44 -76.82 -14.59
C CYS A 127 56.55 -77.84 -15.73
N ASP A 128 56.85 -79.11 -15.48
CA ASP A 128 57.04 -80.12 -16.54
C ASP A 128 56.09 -81.31 -16.30
N GLY A 129 54.90 -81.25 -16.90
CA GLY A 129 53.83 -82.24 -16.76
C GLY A 129 53.21 -82.39 -15.35
N ASN A 130 53.75 -81.70 -14.34
CA ASN A 130 53.39 -81.84 -12.91
C ASN A 130 52.71 -80.59 -12.31
N CYS A 131 52.15 -79.73 -13.15
CA CYS A 131 51.58 -78.44 -12.76
C CYS A 131 50.31 -78.57 -11.87
N PRO A 132 49.96 -77.56 -11.05
CA PRO A 132 48.74 -77.56 -10.25
C PRO A 132 47.46 -77.67 -11.10
N SER A 133 46.48 -78.45 -10.62
CA SER A 133 45.18 -78.67 -11.27
C SER A 133 43.99 -78.02 -10.53
N ASP A 134 44.24 -77.47 -9.35
CA ASP A 134 43.35 -76.62 -8.55
C ASP A 134 44.22 -75.53 -7.88
N CYS A 135 43.62 -74.45 -7.43
CA CYS A 135 44.27 -73.26 -6.87
C CYS A 135 43.65 -72.82 -5.53
N ASN A 136 42.66 -73.54 -4.99
CA ASN A 136 42.05 -73.20 -3.70
C ASN A 136 43.05 -73.32 -2.53
N ASP A 137 43.28 -72.25 -1.75
CA ASP A 137 44.17 -72.26 -0.58
C ASP A 137 43.48 -72.60 0.76
N GLY A 138 42.15 -72.65 0.76
CA GLY A 138 41.32 -72.95 1.92
C GLY A 138 40.99 -71.75 2.83
N ASN A 139 41.37 -70.52 2.44
CA ASN A 139 41.06 -69.30 3.18
C ASN A 139 39.92 -68.51 2.49
N ALA A 140 38.84 -68.22 3.22
CA ALA A 140 37.69 -67.48 2.69
C ALA A 140 38.01 -66.02 2.29
N CYS A 141 39.09 -65.44 2.84
CA CYS A 141 39.53 -64.09 2.52
C CYS A 141 40.48 -64.00 1.30
N THR A 142 40.59 -65.04 0.49
CA THR A 142 41.37 -65.06 -0.76
C THR A 142 40.52 -65.48 -1.96
N SER A 143 40.58 -64.69 -3.02
CA SER A 143 40.00 -64.99 -4.33
C SER A 143 41.05 -65.69 -5.19
N ASP A 144 40.92 -67.00 -5.30
CA ASP A 144 41.91 -67.87 -5.95
C ASP A 144 41.68 -67.98 -7.46
N THR A 145 42.74 -67.81 -8.24
CA THR A 145 42.70 -67.86 -9.72
C THR A 145 43.85 -68.69 -10.28
N LEU A 146 43.50 -69.83 -10.91
CA LEU A 146 44.43 -70.62 -11.73
C LEU A 146 44.50 -70.02 -13.15
N SER A 147 45.70 -69.75 -13.64
CA SER A 147 45.96 -69.16 -14.96
C SER A 147 47.03 -69.96 -15.72
N GLY A 148 46.81 -70.21 -17.01
CA GLY A 148 47.60 -71.16 -17.80
C GLY A 148 46.95 -72.55 -17.84
N SER A 149 47.73 -73.58 -18.18
CA SER A 149 47.26 -74.93 -18.46
C SER A 149 48.28 -76.01 -18.12
N THR A 150 47.84 -77.05 -17.43
CA THR A 150 48.60 -78.28 -17.17
C THR A 150 49.08 -78.96 -18.46
N ALA A 151 48.35 -78.79 -19.57
CA ALA A 151 48.69 -79.33 -20.89
C ALA A 151 49.61 -78.43 -21.73
N LYS A 152 50.09 -77.31 -21.19
CA LYS A 152 51.06 -76.41 -21.83
C LYS A 152 52.28 -76.10 -20.95
N CYS A 153 52.38 -76.70 -19.77
CA CYS A 153 53.47 -76.44 -18.83
C CYS A 153 53.57 -74.98 -18.36
N ASP A 154 52.49 -74.19 -18.48
CA ASP A 154 52.40 -72.75 -18.16
C ASP A 154 51.42 -72.42 -17.01
N ALA A 155 50.89 -73.42 -16.31
CA ALA A 155 49.92 -73.23 -15.23
C ALA A 155 50.54 -72.66 -13.95
N THR A 156 49.98 -71.53 -13.52
CA THR A 156 50.35 -70.74 -12.34
C THR A 156 49.09 -70.42 -11.52
N CYS A 157 49.23 -70.33 -10.19
CA CYS A 157 48.14 -70.06 -9.27
C CYS A 157 48.37 -68.73 -8.56
N ALA A 158 47.33 -67.92 -8.41
CA ALA A 158 47.38 -66.59 -7.80
C ALA A 158 46.22 -66.38 -6.82
N HIS A 159 46.56 -66.07 -5.58
CA HIS A 159 45.63 -65.80 -4.48
C HIS A 159 45.52 -64.28 -4.27
N SER A 160 44.33 -63.70 -4.46
CA SER A 160 44.11 -62.26 -4.32
C SER A 160 43.32 -61.95 -3.06
N VAL A 161 43.90 -61.19 -2.11
CA VAL A 161 43.23 -60.88 -0.83
C VAL A 161 41.95 -60.06 -1.02
N VAL A 162 40.88 -60.48 -0.36
CA VAL A 162 39.61 -59.76 -0.26
C VAL A 162 39.75 -58.66 0.79
N ASN A 163 39.40 -57.42 0.46
CA ASN A 163 39.63 -56.24 1.29
C ASN A 163 38.41 -55.29 1.40
N GLN A 164 37.22 -55.76 1.04
CA GLN A 164 35.97 -55.02 1.14
C GLN A 164 35.05 -55.74 2.13
N CYS A 165 34.37 -54.99 3.00
CA CYS A 165 33.40 -55.53 3.94
C CYS A 165 32.12 -55.93 3.19
N MET A 166 31.73 -57.21 3.19
CA MET A 166 30.61 -57.74 2.41
C MET A 166 29.92 -58.95 3.07
N GLY A 167 29.36 -58.72 4.26
CA GLY A 167 28.77 -59.79 5.09
C GLY A 167 27.80 -60.73 4.36
N GLY A 168 28.16 -62.03 4.40
CA GLY A 168 27.51 -63.13 3.71
C GLY A 168 28.47 -63.98 2.85
N ASP A 169 29.76 -63.63 2.76
CA ASP A 169 30.78 -64.38 2.03
C ASP A 169 31.69 -65.26 2.91
N GLY A 170 31.66 -65.06 4.25
CA GLY A 170 32.45 -65.83 5.22
C GLY A 170 33.85 -65.28 5.49
N CYS A 171 34.22 -64.11 4.96
CA CYS A 171 35.45 -63.40 5.28
C CYS A 171 35.19 -62.27 6.29
N CYS A 172 36.19 -61.96 7.13
CA CYS A 172 36.21 -60.74 7.95
C CYS A 172 37.54 -59.98 7.70
N PRO A 173 37.59 -59.03 6.75
CA PRO A 173 38.81 -58.27 6.46
C PRO A 173 39.22 -57.32 7.60
N ALA A 174 40.52 -57.07 7.74
CA ALA A 174 41.04 -56.16 8.76
C ALA A 174 40.56 -54.71 8.52
N GLY A 175 39.78 -54.18 9.47
CA GLY A 175 39.11 -52.88 9.37
C GLY A 175 37.59 -52.98 9.15
N CYS A 176 37.05 -54.18 8.93
CA CYS A 176 35.63 -54.45 8.99
C CYS A 176 35.18 -54.74 10.44
N THR A 177 33.89 -54.53 10.72
CA THR A 177 33.28 -54.61 12.06
C THR A 177 31.95 -55.34 11.99
N SER A 178 31.39 -55.82 13.10
CA SER A 178 30.10 -56.54 13.13
C SER A 178 28.91 -55.76 12.52
N GLY A 179 29.01 -54.42 12.44
CA GLY A 179 28.03 -53.53 11.81
C GLY A 179 28.26 -53.25 10.32
N THR A 180 29.48 -53.41 9.80
CA THR A 180 29.83 -53.23 8.38
C THR A 180 30.01 -54.55 7.64
N ASP A 181 30.30 -55.63 8.36
CA ASP A 181 30.40 -57.00 7.87
C ASP A 181 29.77 -57.95 8.90
N LYS A 182 28.96 -58.90 8.44
CA LYS A 182 28.18 -59.80 9.30
C LYS A 182 28.94 -61.07 9.66
N ASP A 183 30.07 -61.34 9.00
CA ASP A 183 30.92 -62.47 9.31
C ASP A 183 32.02 -62.12 10.35
N CYS A 184 32.06 -60.86 10.81
CA CYS A 184 32.89 -60.37 11.91
C CYS A 184 32.19 -60.49 13.29
N SER A 185 32.89 -61.00 14.32
CA SER A 185 32.35 -61.17 15.69
C SER A 185 32.76 -60.03 16.64
N ALA A 186 31.81 -59.49 17.41
CA ALA A 186 32.05 -58.49 18.45
C ALA A 186 33.07 -58.95 19.51
N THR A 187 33.98 -58.07 19.96
CA THR A 187 35.01 -58.42 20.98
C THR A 187 35.60 -57.20 21.68
N CYS A 188 35.12 -56.92 22.90
CA CYS A 188 35.72 -56.05 23.91
C CYS A 188 37.26 -55.95 23.88
N GLY A 189 37.76 -54.75 23.60
CA GLY A 189 39.17 -54.37 23.50
C GLY A 189 39.73 -54.30 22.06
N ASN A 190 38.89 -54.08 21.04
CA ASN A 190 39.27 -54.21 19.62
C ASN A 190 39.53 -52.88 18.87
N GLY A 191 39.16 -51.73 19.45
CA GLY A 191 39.26 -50.40 18.87
C GLY A 191 37.91 -49.72 18.53
N VAL A 192 36.78 -50.44 18.64
CA VAL A 192 35.43 -49.94 18.39
C VAL A 192 34.42 -50.48 19.42
N VAL A 193 33.38 -49.71 19.75
CA VAL A 193 32.30 -50.17 20.65
C VAL A 193 31.30 -50.99 19.84
N ASP A 194 31.28 -52.31 20.04
CA ASP A 194 30.38 -53.22 19.33
C ASP A 194 28.91 -53.19 19.86
N PRO A 195 27.91 -53.66 19.09
CA PRO A 195 26.50 -53.65 19.49
C PRO A 195 26.20 -54.51 20.75
N GLY A 196 26.18 -53.86 21.91
CA GLY A 196 26.00 -54.48 23.23
C GLY A 196 27.01 -54.00 24.27
N GLU A 197 28.04 -53.27 23.83
CA GLU A 197 29.07 -52.66 24.67
C GLU A 197 28.80 -51.15 24.89
N THR A 198 29.38 -50.57 25.94
CA THR A 198 29.28 -49.14 26.28
C THR A 198 30.63 -48.42 26.28
N CYS A 199 31.72 -49.18 26.29
CA CYS A 199 33.11 -48.73 26.29
C CYS A 199 33.99 -49.89 25.82
N ASP A 200 35.05 -49.63 25.07
CA ASP A 200 35.86 -50.66 24.40
C ASP A 200 37.26 -50.74 25.02
N GLY A 201 37.40 -51.55 26.07
CA GLY A 201 38.63 -51.71 26.87
C GLY A 201 39.09 -50.48 27.65
N ASN A 202 38.64 -49.28 27.27
CA ASN A 202 38.94 -47.96 27.83
C ASN A 202 37.93 -47.49 28.90
N CYS A 203 37.14 -48.42 29.43
CA CYS A 203 36.05 -48.17 30.37
C CYS A 203 36.49 -47.37 31.63
N PRO A 204 35.66 -46.44 32.13
CA PRO A 204 35.98 -45.66 33.33
C PRO A 204 36.27 -46.55 34.55
N ALA A 205 37.30 -46.19 35.32
CA ALA A 205 37.70 -46.90 36.54
C ALA A 205 37.06 -46.33 37.82
N ASP A 206 36.54 -45.10 37.73
CA ASP A 206 35.72 -44.41 38.71
C ASP A 206 34.63 -43.64 37.94
N CYS A 207 33.57 -43.21 38.62
CA CYS A 207 32.41 -42.55 38.05
C CYS A 207 32.30 -41.07 38.44
N ASN A 208 33.17 -40.59 39.33
CA ASN A 208 33.19 -39.21 39.80
C ASN A 208 33.45 -38.24 38.63
N ASP A 209 32.48 -37.41 38.25
CA ASP A 209 32.63 -36.41 37.18
C ASP A 209 33.25 -35.08 37.67
N GLY A 210 33.46 -34.94 38.98
CA GLY A 210 34.00 -33.75 39.64
C GLY A 210 32.97 -32.67 39.95
N ASN A 211 31.69 -32.89 39.65
CA ASN A 211 30.60 -31.97 39.92
C ASN A 211 29.80 -32.41 41.17
N ALA A 212 29.66 -31.51 42.15
CA ALA A 212 28.91 -31.81 43.37
C ALA A 212 27.40 -31.99 43.14
N CYS A 213 26.87 -31.51 42.01
CA CYS A 213 25.46 -31.60 41.65
C CYS A 213 25.05 -32.91 40.95
N THR A 214 25.91 -33.92 40.93
CA THR A 214 25.66 -35.19 40.26
C THR A 214 25.89 -36.37 41.21
N ALA A 215 24.84 -37.17 41.39
CA ALA A 215 24.85 -38.38 42.19
C ALA A 215 25.37 -39.55 41.33
N ASP A 216 26.69 -39.66 41.26
CA ASP A 216 27.41 -40.55 40.36
C ASP A 216 27.25 -42.04 40.72
N THR A 217 26.65 -42.81 39.80
CA THR A 217 26.41 -44.25 39.97
C THR A 217 26.96 -45.01 38.77
N MET A 218 27.96 -45.87 39.00
CA MET A 218 28.48 -46.80 37.99
C MET A 218 27.66 -48.09 37.96
N THR A 219 27.37 -48.58 36.76
CA THR A 219 26.72 -49.88 36.51
C THR A 219 27.52 -50.69 35.48
N GLY A 220 27.32 -52.01 35.45
CA GLY A 220 28.10 -52.93 34.59
C GLY A 220 29.53 -53.16 35.08
N SER A 221 30.45 -53.55 34.17
CA SER A 221 31.88 -53.64 34.50
C SER A 221 32.82 -53.41 33.30
N ALA A 222 34.03 -52.95 33.60
CA ALA A 222 35.09 -52.75 32.59
C ALA A 222 35.58 -54.07 31.96
N SER A 223 35.50 -55.18 32.71
CA SER A 223 35.96 -56.51 32.30
C SER A 223 35.09 -57.20 31.23
N ASN A 224 33.94 -56.64 30.88
CA ASN A 224 33.08 -57.10 29.79
C ASN A 224 32.50 -55.93 28.99
N CYS A 225 33.23 -54.80 28.91
CA CYS A 225 32.89 -53.64 28.10
C CYS A 225 31.46 -53.07 28.34
N SER A 226 30.93 -53.24 29.55
CA SER A 226 29.56 -52.84 29.92
C SER A 226 29.51 -51.73 30.99
N ALA A 227 30.65 -51.15 31.37
CA ALA A 227 30.69 -50.07 32.34
C ALA A 227 29.94 -48.84 31.81
N ALA A 228 28.87 -48.46 32.50
CA ALA A 228 28.05 -47.30 32.18
C ALA A 228 27.93 -46.42 33.42
N CYS A 229 28.39 -45.17 33.29
CA CYS A 229 28.23 -44.16 34.32
C CYS A 229 26.91 -43.41 34.17
N THR A 230 26.23 -43.23 35.29
CA THR A 230 24.95 -42.51 35.37
C THR A 230 25.07 -41.41 36.41
N HIS A 231 25.06 -40.17 35.92
CA HIS A 231 25.20 -38.96 36.71
C HIS A 231 23.79 -38.42 36.97
N GLN A 232 23.15 -38.84 38.07
CA GLN A 232 21.78 -38.41 38.39
C GLN A 232 21.82 -36.97 38.94
N PRO A 233 21.17 -35.98 38.30
CA PRO A 233 21.24 -34.59 38.77
C PRO A 233 20.56 -34.44 40.14
N VAL A 234 21.30 -33.88 41.10
CA VAL A 234 20.75 -33.43 42.37
C VAL A 234 19.79 -32.28 42.06
N THR A 235 18.53 -32.43 42.46
CA THR A 235 17.41 -31.53 42.10
C THR A 235 16.68 -30.97 43.33
N GLN A 236 17.21 -31.20 44.53
CA GLN A 236 16.64 -30.76 45.80
C GLN A 236 17.60 -29.81 46.51
N CYS A 237 17.18 -28.58 46.76
CA CYS A 237 17.95 -27.57 47.50
C CYS A 237 18.24 -28.07 48.93
N THR A 238 19.52 -28.29 49.26
CA THR A 238 19.99 -29.00 50.46
C THR A 238 21.30 -28.41 51.03
N GLY A 239 21.42 -27.08 51.01
CA GLY A 239 22.65 -26.35 51.35
C GLY A 239 23.47 -26.85 52.56
N GLY A 240 24.73 -27.14 52.26
CA GLY A 240 25.70 -27.86 53.08
C GLY A 240 26.31 -29.08 52.37
N ASP A 241 25.93 -29.39 51.13
CA ASP A 241 26.44 -30.50 50.31
C ASP A 241 27.41 -30.07 49.19
N GLY A 242 27.49 -28.78 48.89
CA GLY A 242 28.37 -28.20 47.87
C GLY A 242 27.73 -28.06 46.49
N CYS A 243 26.44 -28.35 46.32
CA CYS A 243 25.71 -28.20 45.07
C CYS A 243 24.79 -26.97 45.06
N CYS A 244 24.63 -26.34 43.89
CA CYS A 244 23.53 -25.42 43.60
C CYS A 244 22.68 -25.97 42.43
N PRO A 245 21.56 -26.67 42.70
CA PRO A 245 20.68 -27.17 41.64
C PRO A 245 19.97 -26.04 40.88
N ALA A 246 19.63 -26.28 39.60
CA ALA A 246 18.82 -25.36 38.82
C ALA A 246 17.42 -25.17 39.44
N GLY A 247 17.06 -23.93 39.77
CA GLY A 247 15.84 -23.59 40.51
C GLY A 247 16.04 -23.42 42.03
N CYS A 248 17.25 -23.66 42.54
CA CYS A 248 17.65 -23.26 43.89
C CYS A 248 18.26 -21.85 43.88
N THR A 249 18.18 -21.16 45.02
CA THR A 249 18.58 -19.75 45.20
C THR A 249 19.43 -19.62 46.46
N SER A 250 20.13 -18.50 46.65
CA SER A 250 20.89 -18.25 47.89
C SER A 250 20.04 -18.23 49.18
N GLY A 251 18.70 -18.13 49.04
CA GLY A 251 17.74 -18.22 50.14
C GLY A 251 17.19 -19.63 50.41
N THR A 252 17.19 -20.52 49.42
CA THR A 252 16.71 -21.92 49.54
C THR A 252 17.84 -22.94 49.65
N ASP A 253 19.02 -22.59 49.16
CA ASP A 253 20.28 -23.34 49.27
C ASP A 253 21.40 -22.39 49.71
N LYS A 254 22.41 -22.89 50.44
CA LYS A 254 23.54 -22.09 50.94
C LYS A 254 24.81 -22.24 50.12
N ASP A 255 24.86 -23.22 49.22
CA ASP A 255 25.99 -23.40 48.31
C ASP A 255 25.75 -22.68 46.96
N CYS A 256 24.53 -22.16 46.74
CA CYS A 256 24.22 -21.18 45.70
C CYS A 256 24.77 -19.77 46.04
N SER A 257 25.63 -19.22 45.18
CA SER A 257 26.00 -17.80 45.21
C SER A 257 24.92 -16.94 44.57
N ALA A 258 24.59 -15.80 45.18
CA ALA A 258 23.78 -14.77 44.52
C ALA A 258 24.51 -14.28 43.25
N THR A 259 23.88 -14.46 42.08
CA THR A 259 24.59 -14.38 40.79
C THR A 259 23.72 -13.73 39.71
N CYS A 260 23.80 -12.41 39.63
CA CYS A 260 23.28 -11.56 38.57
C CYS A 260 23.30 -12.19 37.16
N GLY A 261 22.10 -12.41 36.59
CA GLY A 261 21.83 -12.99 35.27
C GLY A 261 21.31 -14.44 35.30
N ASN A 262 20.64 -14.90 36.36
CA ASN A 262 20.27 -16.32 36.56
C ASN A 262 18.78 -16.68 36.31
N ALA A 263 17.98 -15.71 35.87
CA ALA A 263 16.51 -15.66 35.78
C ALA A 263 15.74 -15.53 37.13
N VAL A 264 16.40 -15.20 38.24
CA VAL A 264 15.80 -14.96 39.57
C VAL A 264 16.50 -13.80 40.28
N VAL A 265 15.73 -12.86 40.83
CA VAL A 265 16.25 -11.73 41.63
C VAL A 265 16.60 -12.24 43.04
N ASP A 266 17.90 -12.35 43.36
CA ASP A 266 18.36 -12.82 44.68
C ASP A 266 18.19 -11.75 45.79
N PRO A 267 18.21 -12.13 47.09
CA PRO A 267 18.04 -11.19 48.22
C PRO A 267 19.15 -10.13 48.34
N GLY A 268 18.97 -9.00 47.65
CA GLY A 268 19.92 -7.89 47.55
C GLY A 268 19.98 -7.26 46.15
N GLU A 269 19.38 -7.93 45.15
CA GLU A 269 19.25 -7.47 43.78
C GLU A 269 17.91 -6.75 43.55
N THR A 270 17.81 -5.96 42.47
CA THR A 270 16.61 -5.20 42.06
C THR A 270 16.10 -5.58 40.68
N CYS A 271 16.92 -6.29 39.90
CA CYS A 271 16.71 -6.76 38.54
C CYS A 271 17.74 -7.89 38.31
N ASP A 272 17.51 -8.79 37.36
CA ASP A 272 18.37 -9.97 37.20
C ASP A 272 18.76 -10.18 35.73
N GLY A 273 19.95 -9.68 35.36
CA GLY A 273 20.48 -9.63 33.98
C GLY A 273 19.72 -8.71 33.01
N ASN A 274 18.40 -8.58 33.20
CA ASN A 274 17.45 -7.75 32.46
C ASN A 274 17.35 -6.30 32.99
N CYS A 275 18.34 -5.86 33.77
CA CYS A 275 18.39 -4.53 34.36
C CYS A 275 18.26 -3.41 33.30
N PRO A 276 17.54 -2.31 33.59
CA PRO A 276 17.40 -1.20 32.66
C PRO A 276 18.76 -0.66 32.20
N ALA A 277 18.98 -0.66 30.88
CA ALA A 277 20.22 -0.17 30.27
C ALA A 277 20.27 1.36 30.17
N ASP A 278 19.11 1.99 30.18
CA ASP A 278 18.87 3.42 30.39
C ASP A 278 17.77 3.55 31.46
N CYS A 279 17.66 4.70 32.10
CA CYS A 279 16.67 5.03 33.10
C CYS A 279 15.60 6.01 32.58
N ASN A 280 15.76 6.49 31.35
CA ASN A 280 14.82 7.37 30.66
C ASN A 280 13.42 6.73 30.57
N ASP A 281 12.43 7.31 31.26
CA ASP A 281 11.03 6.83 31.22
C ASP A 281 10.22 7.40 30.04
N GLY A 282 10.85 8.22 29.20
CA GLY A 282 10.24 8.91 28.06
C GLY A 282 9.55 10.22 28.43
N ASN A 283 9.50 10.60 29.71
CA ASN A 283 8.86 11.82 30.19
C ASN A 283 9.91 12.87 30.58
N ALA A 284 9.97 13.99 29.84
CA ALA A 284 10.90 15.08 30.13
C ALA A 284 10.69 15.72 31.52
N CYS A 285 9.53 15.54 32.15
CA CYS A 285 9.25 16.01 33.51
C CYS A 285 9.77 15.11 34.64
N THR A 286 10.60 14.11 34.34
CA THR A 286 11.21 13.24 35.34
C THR A 286 12.74 13.28 35.26
N ALA A 287 13.37 13.66 36.38
CA ALA A 287 14.81 13.70 36.54
C ALA A 287 15.33 12.29 36.84
N ASP A 288 15.49 11.51 35.78
CA ASP A 288 15.78 10.09 35.84
C ASP A 288 17.17 9.78 36.38
N THR A 289 17.20 9.29 37.62
CA THR A 289 18.43 8.96 38.32
C THR A 289 18.55 7.43 38.45
N MET A 290 19.43 6.84 37.64
CA MET A 290 19.87 5.46 37.83
C MET A 290 20.83 5.37 39.02
N THR A 291 20.57 4.43 39.93
CA THR A 291 21.47 4.10 41.04
C THR A 291 21.86 2.63 40.98
N GLY A 292 23.03 2.27 41.54
CA GLY A 292 23.59 0.91 41.41
C GLY A 292 24.23 0.66 40.03
N SER A 293 24.28 -0.60 39.61
CA SER A 293 24.77 -1.01 38.29
C SER A 293 24.15 -2.32 37.81
N ALA A 294 23.81 -2.38 36.52
CA ALA A 294 23.38 -3.60 35.83
C ALA A 294 24.42 -4.72 35.92
N SER A 295 25.73 -4.39 35.99
CA SER A 295 26.81 -5.37 36.18
C SER A 295 26.87 -5.99 37.59
N THR A 296 25.93 -5.63 38.46
CA THR A 296 25.82 -6.06 39.87
C THR A 296 24.37 -6.28 40.28
N CYS A 297 23.43 -6.32 39.32
CA CYS A 297 22.00 -6.51 39.52
C CYS A 297 21.35 -5.59 40.59
N SER A 298 21.94 -4.41 40.76
CA SER A 298 21.53 -3.39 41.73
C SER A 298 20.97 -2.13 41.07
N ALA A 299 20.74 -2.18 39.75
CA ALA A 299 20.21 -1.05 39.00
C ALA A 299 18.80 -0.72 39.48
N ALA A 300 18.65 0.43 40.12
CA ALA A 300 17.40 0.95 40.63
C ALA A 300 17.16 2.35 40.03
N CYS A 301 16.08 2.49 39.29
CA CYS A 301 15.64 3.76 38.73
C CYS A 301 14.83 4.57 39.73
N THR A 302 15.10 5.86 39.76
CA THR A 302 14.34 6.84 40.54
C THR A 302 14.00 8.04 39.67
N HIS A 303 12.73 8.15 39.33
CA HIS A 303 12.15 9.21 38.49
C HIS A 303 11.69 10.33 39.43
N GLN A 304 12.52 11.36 39.65
CA GLN A 304 12.13 12.47 40.53
C GLN A 304 11.38 13.53 39.71
N PRO A 305 10.14 13.91 40.07
CA PRO A 305 9.38 14.87 39.29
C PRO A 305 10.07 16.24 39.28
N VAL A 306 10.25 16.81 38.10
CA VAL A 306 10.69 18.20 37.92
C VAL A 306 9.56 19.12 38.40
N THR A 307 9.88 20.04 39.33
CA THR A 307 8.91 20.93 39.99
C THR A 307 9.34 22.40 39.98
N GLN A 308 10.27 22.77 39.10
CA GLN A 308 10.72 24.15 38.89
C GLN A 308 10.51 24.50 37.42
N CYS A 309 9.97 25.70 37.15
CA CYS A 309 9.79 26.18 35.79
C CYS A 309 11.17 26.58 35.21
N VAL A 310 11.67 25.86 34.21
CA VAL A 310 13.03 26.01 33.66
C VAL A 310 13.01 25.84 32.13
N SER A 311 12.84 26.98 31.45
CA SER A 311 12.74 27.05 29.99
C SER A 311 13.88 26.35 29.23
N ALA A 312 13.50 25.53 28.25
CA ALA A 312 14.33 24.71 27.37
C ALA A 312 14.97 23.47 28.04
N ASP A 313 14.31 22.89 29.04
CA ASP A 313 14.59 21.52 29.54
C ASP A 313 13.63 20.46 28.97
N GLY A 314 12.50 20.88 28.38
CA GLY A 314 11.50 20.01 27.74
C GLY A 314 10.30 19.66 28.63
N CYS A 315 10.26 20.09 29.89
CA CYS A 315 9.16 19.82 30.83
C CYS A 315 8.16 20.98 30.94
N CYS A 316 6.89 20.65 31.18
CA CYS A 316 5.92 21.59 31.76
C CYS A 316 5.45 21.10 33.15
N PRO A 317 6.07 21.56 34.25
CA PRO A 317 5.68 21.15 35.60
C PRO A 317 4.27 21.64 36.00
N ALA A 318 3.58 20.88 36.84
CA ALA A 318 2.28 21.29 37.36
C ALA A 318 2.36 22.59 38.18
N GLY A 319 1.76 23.66 37.64
CA GLY A 319 1.82 25.02 38.20
C GLY A 319 2.72 26.00 37.43
N CYS A 320 3.44 25.51 36.42
CA CYS A 320 4.10 26.33 35.39
C CYS A 320 3.15 26.56 34.21
N ASN A 321 3.42 27.62 33.44
CA ASN A 321 2.77 27.98 32.18
C ASN A 321 3.79 28.64 31.23
N ASN A 322 3.41 28.89 29.96
CA ASN A 322 4.26 29.43 28.89
C ASN A 322 4.96 30.75 29.27
N ASN A 323 4.38 31.55 30.18
CA ASN A 323 5.02 32.78 30.64
C ASN A 323 6.14 32.55 31.67
N SER A 324 6.05 31.48 32.46
CA SER A 324 7.07 31.05 33.43
C SER A 324 8.08 30.04 32.87
N ASP A 325 7.68 29.27 31.87
CA ASP A 325 8.43 28.16 31.27
C ASP A 325 8.19 28.15 29.76
N LYS A 326 9.16 27.80 28.91
CA LYS A 326 8.99 27.83 27.44
C LYS A 326 8.62 26.48 26.84
N ASP A 327 8.70 25.40 27.61
CA ASP A 327 8.27 24.07 27.18
C ASP A 327 6.80 23.79 27.54
N CYS A 328 6.18 24.65 28.37
CA CYS A 328 4.72 24.71 28.53
C CYS A 328 4.03 25.30 27.28
N SER A 329 3.16 24.51 26.65
CA SER A 329 2.22 24.99 25.62
C SER A 329 1.20 25.97 26.21
N ALA A 330 0.92 27.06 25.49
CA ALA A 330 -0.14 28.00 25.88
C ALA A 330 -1.51 27.29 25.98
N SER A 331 -2.23 27.53 27.08
CA SER A 331 -3.31 26.65 27.55
C SER A 331 -4.55 27.43 27.98
N CYS A 332 -5.36 27.79 26.99
CA CYS A 332 -6.62 28.50 27.14
C CYS A 332 -7.53 27.92 28.23
N GLY A 333 -7.88 28.75 29.21
CA GLY A 333 -8.67 28.46 30.39
C GLY A 333 -7.95 28.64 31.75
N ASN A 334 -6.68 29.10 31.79
CA ASN A 334 -5.85 29.07 33.01
C ASN A 334 -5.82 30.38 33.84
N MET A 335 -6.43 31.45 33.33
CA MET A 335 -6.46 32.82 33.85
C MET A 335 -5.13 33.61 33.78
N VAL A 336 -4.19 33.22 32.92
CA VAL A 336 -2.96 33.95 32.59
C VAL A 336 -2.76 34.00 31.08
N VAL A 337 -2.91 35.18 30.46
CA VAL A 337 -2.77 35.35 29.00
C VAL A 337 -1.35 35.03 28.53
N GLU A 338 -1.22 34.03 27.66
CA GLU A 338 0.04 33.48 27.15
C GLU A 338 0.40 33.96 25.73
N PRO A 339 1.63 33.72 25.23
CA PRO A 339 2.07 34.21 23.92
C PRO A 339 1.29 33.60 22.75
N GLY A 340 0.37 34.39 22.18
CA GLY A 340 -0.57 33.97 21.13
C GLY A 340 -2.03 34.20 21.51
N GLU A 341 -2.30 34.42 22.80
CA GLU A 341 -3.63 34.69 23.34
C GLU A 341 -3.91 36.19 23.45
N THR A 342 -5.19 36.51 23.64
CA THR A 342 -5.74 37.89 23.71
C THR A 342 -6.64 38.10 24.93
N CYS A 343 -7.17 37.00 25.46
CA CYS A 343 -8.01 36.85 26.65
C CYS A 343 -7.79 35.41 27.14
N ASP A 344 -7.93 35.13 28.43
CA ASP A 344 -7.74 33.76 28.94
C ASP A 344 -8.86 33.36 29.91
N GLY A 345 -9.68 32.40 29.49
CA GLY A 345 -10.90 31.93 30.17
C GLY A 345 -12.02 32.98 30.30
N ASN A 346 -11.71 34.26 30.04
CA ASN A 346 -12.57 35.43 30.24
C ASN A 346 -12.93 36.15 28.93
N CYS A 347 -12.74 35.48 27.79
CA CYS A 347 -13.03 36.02 26.47
C CYS A 347 -14.52 36.43 26.31
N PRO A 348 -14.82 37.50 25.54
CA PRO A 348 -16.21 37.88 25.26
C PRO A 348 -16.96 36.74 24.57
N ALA A 349 -18.11 36.36 25.14
CA ALA A 349 -19.02 35.36 24.56
C ALA A 349 -19.92 35.93 23.45
N ASP A 350 -19.92 37.25 23.31
CA ASP A 350 -20.62 38.08 22.32
C ASP A 350 -19.70 39.26 21.99
N CYS A 351 -19.82 39.81 20.79
CA CYS A 351 -19.11 41.00 20.33
C CYS A 351 -20.03 42.20 20.12
N SER A 352 -21.35 42.09 20.36
CA SER A 352 -22.22 43.24 20.16
C SER A 352 -22.01 44.34 21.20
N ASP A 353 -21.86 45.58 20.72
CA ASP A 353 -21.83 46.78 21.58
C ASP A 353 -23.25 47.29 21.93
N GLY A 354 -24.28 46.67 21.35
CA GLY A 354 -25.69 47.05 21.53
C GLY A 354 -26.14 48.25 20.71
N ASN A 355 -25.33 48.74 19.78
CA ASN A 355 -25.66 49.84 18.87
C ASN A 355 -26.01 49.30 17.47
N ALA A 356 -27.21 49.58 16.98
CA ALA A 356 -27.66 49.12 15.65
C ALA A 356 -26.88 49.75 14.48
N CYS A 357 -26.09 50.80 14.73
CA CYS A 357 -25.26 51.47 13.74
C CYS A 357 -23.78 50.99 13.72
N THR A 358 -23.50 49.82 14.28
CA THR A 358 -22.18 49.17 14.24
C THR A 358 -22.29 47.77 13.65
N LEU A 359 -21.44 47.46 12.67
CA LEU A 359 -21.22 46.09 12.23
C LEU A 359 -20.20 45.46 13.17
N ASP A 360 -20.72 44.68 14.12
CA ASP A 360 -19.94 43.97 15.12
C ASP A 360 -19.35 42.68 14.52
N SER A 361 -18.02 42.52 14.59
CA SER A 361 -17.29 41.41 14.01
C SER A 361 -16.28 40.85 14.99
N MET A 362 -16.53 39.60 15.42
CA MET A 362 -15.58 38.81 16.22
C MET A 362 -14.66 38.01 15.30
N THR A 363 -13.36 38.08 15.55
CA THR A 363 -12.34 37.26 14.89
C THR A 363 -11.61 36.41 15.94
N GLY A 364 -11.17 35.21 15.55
CA GLY A 364 -10.72 34.20 16.51
C GLY A 364 -11.89 33.55 17.27
N SER A 365 -11.60 32.91 18.40
CA SER A 365 -12.61 32.23 19.23
C SER A 365 -12.29 32.30 20.72
N ALA A 366 -13.34 32.36 21.55
CA ALA A 366 -13.25 32.19 22.99
C ALA A 366 -12.75 30.79 23.40
N SER A 367 -12.96 29.77 22.55
CA SER A 367 -12.46 28.40 22.75
C SER A 367 -10.96 28.23 22.42
N THR A 368 -10.32 29.25 21.86
CA THR A 368 -8.89 29.26 21.52
C THR A 368 -8.21 30.55 22.00
N CYS A 369 -8.82 31.24 22.98
CA CYS A 369 -8.27 32.42 23.65
C CYS A 369 -7.81 33.57 22.71
N SER A 370 -8.40 33.60 21.51
CA SER A 370 -8.00 34.47 20.39
C SER A 370 -9.10 35.46 19.98
N ALA A 371 -10.16 35.58 20.78
CA ALA A 371 -11.34 36.38 20.48
C ALA A 371 -11.05 37.90 20.49
N VAL A 372 -10.80 38.46 19.30
CA VAL A 372 -10.68 39.89 19.05
C VAL A 372 -12.01 40.40 18.48
N CYS A 373 -12.70 41.22 19.26
CA CYS A 373 -13.91 41.92 18.84
C CYS A 373 -13.56 43.25 18.14
N SER A 374 -14.33 43.61 17.11
CA SER A 374 -14.16 44.84 16.33
C SER A 374 -15.51 45.39 15.90
N HIS A 375 -15.66 46.71 15.95
CA HIS A 375 -16.92 47.40 15.68
C HIS A 375 -16.72 48.39 14.52
N GLN A 376 -17.38 48.18 13.38
CA GLN A 376 -17.27 49.07 12.22
C GLN A 376 -18.54 49.93 12.08
N SER A 377 -18.41 51.26 12.22
CA SER A 377 -19.54 52.18 12.13
C SER A 377 -20.20 52.18 10.75
N ILE A 378 -21.52 51.96 10.72
CA ILE A 378 -22.36 52.14 9.54
C ILE A 378 -22.48 53.66 9.27
N THR A 379 -22.23 54.07 8.02
CA THR A 379 -22.12 55.48 7.61
C THR A 379 -22.78 55.77 6.26
N GLN A 380 -23.54 54.82 5.72
CA GLN A 380 -24.29 54.94 4.46
C GLN A 380 -25.78 54.89 4.78
N CYS A 381 -26.57 55.74 4.13
CA CYS A 381 -28.03 55.78 4.31
C CYS A 381 -28.65 54.60 3.54
N VAL A 382 -29.18 53.59 4.24
CA VAL A 382 -29.62 52.32 3.65
C VAL A 382 -30.93 51.87 4.29
N THR A 383 -32.03 52.27 3.64
CA THR A 383 -33.39 51.86 4.01
C THR A 383 -33.49 50.36 4.28
N GLY A 384 -33.87 50.02 5.52
CA GLY A 384 -34.17 48.67 5.98
C GLY A 384 -33.07 47.95 6.77
N ASP A 385 -31.95 48.60 7.10
CA ASP A 385 -30.87 47.99 7.90
C ASP A 385 -31.08 48.12 9.44
N GLY A 386 -31.93 49.06 9.87
CA GLY A 386 -32.25 49.32 11.29
C GLY A 386 -31.42 50.42 11.96
N CYS A 387 -30.51 51.06 11.23
CA CYS A 387 -29.70 52.19 11.67
C CYS A 387 -30.27 53.54 11.15
N CYS A 388 -29.89 54.65 11.78
CA CYS A 388 -30.02 55.99 11.19
C CYS A 388 -28.68 56.73 11.36
N PRO A 389 -27.77 56.67 10.36
CA PRO A 389 -26.46 57.30 10.45
C PRO A 389 -26.51 58.83 10.48
N ALA A 390 -25.51 59.46 11.08
CA ALA A 390 -25.40 60.92 11.13
C ALA A 390 -25.18 61.51 9.72
N GLY A 391 -26.19 62.21 9.19
CA GLY A 391 -26.23 62.73 7.82
C GLY A 391 -27.34 62.11 6.95
N CYS A 392 -28.03 61.09 7.45
CA CYS A 392 -29.21 60.49 6.84
C CYS A 392 -30.51 61.15 7.36
N ASN A 393 -31.58 61.05 6.57
CA ASN A 393 -32.89 61.64 6.84
C ASN A 393 -34.01 60.78 6.23
N ASN A 394 -35.28 61.02 6.55
CA ASN A 394 -36.42 60.18 6.15
C ASN A 394 -36.58 60.03 4.61
N ASN A 395 -35.97 60.93 3.84
CA ASN A 395 -35.99 60.91 2.37
C ASN A 395 -34.93 59.98 1.75
N ASN A 396 -33.81 59.69 2.45
CA ASN A 396 -32.78 58.75 1.99
C ASN A 396 -32.66 57.47 2.85
N ASP A 397 -33.21 57.48 4.05
CA ASP A 397 -33.22 56.37 5.00
C ASP A 397 -34.53 56.36 5.81
N LYS A 398 -35.28 55.25 5.81
CA LYS A 398 -36.64 55.25 6.39
C LYS A 398 -36.66 54.98 7.88
N GLU A 399 -35.53 54.49 8.38
CA GLU A 399 -35.24 54.23 9.77
C GLU A 399 -34.94 55.56 10.52
N CYS A 400 -34.59 56.62 9.79
CA CYS A 400 -34.54 57.99 10.28
C CYS A 400 -35.93 58.63 10.39
N SER A 401 -36.23 59.28 11.52
CA SER A 401 -37.49 59.98 11.75
C SER A 401 -37.50 61.41 11.19
N ALA A 402 -38.53 61.78 10.43
CA ALA A 402 -38.70 63.13 9.91
C ALA A 402 -38.69 64.20 11.03
N THR A 403 -37.88 65.25 10.87
CA THR A 403 -37.53 66.18 11.95
C THR A 403 -37.38 67.63 11.47
N CYS A 404 -38.51 68.36 11.52
CA CYS A 404 -38.64 69.80 11.27
C CYS A 404 -37.46 70.66 11.78
N GLY A 405 -36.73 71.27 10.85
CA GLY A 405 -35.59 72.17 11.10
C GLY A 405 -34.21 71.57 10.84
N ASN A 406 -34.10 70.54 9.98
CA ASN A 406 -32.86 69.77 9.77
C ASN A 406 -32.06 70.12 8.50
N GLY A 407 -32.60 70.97 7.61
CA GLY A 407 -32.02 71.34 6.32
C GLY A 407 -32.74 70.75 5.09
N THR A 408 -33.74 69.88 5.29
CA THR A 408 -34.48 69.20 4.22
C THR A 408 -35.96 69.07 4.54
N VAL A 409 -36.83 69.30 3.53
CA VAL A 409 -38.28 69.09 3.67
C VAL A 409 -38.59 67.60 3.53
N GLU A 410 -39.19 66.99 4.55
CA GLU A 410 -39.46 65.55 4.61
C GLU A 410 -40.94 65.20 4.37
N SER A 411 -41.25 63.90 4.28
CA SER A 411 -42.58 63.39 3.91
C SER A 411 -43.67 63.74 4.95
N GLY A 412 -44.37 64.84 4.71
CA GLY A 412 -45.39 65.40 5.61
C GLY A 412 -45.22 66.90 5.89
N GLU A 413 -44.08 67.46 5.49
CA GLU A 413 -43.72 68.87 5.69
C GLU A 413 -43.99 69.72 4.43
N SER A 414 -43.92 71.04 4.59
CA SER A 414 -44.15 72.04 3.53
C SER A 414 -43.06 73.13 3.50
N CYS A 415 -42.28 73.22 4.57
CA CYS A 415 -41.16 74.12 4.82
C CYS A 415 -40.33 73.52 5.95
N ASP A 416 -39.04 73.82 6.06
CA ASP A 416 -38.13 73.15 7.00
C ASP A 416 -37.49 74.18 7.96
N GLY A 417 -38.15 74.42 9.10
CA GLY A 417 -37.83 75.46 10.10
C GLY A 417 -38.02 76.91 9.63
N ASN A 418 -37.66 77.18 8.36
CA ASN A 418 -37.69 78.45 7.63
C ASN A 418 -39.10 78.89 7.17
N CYS A 419 -40.15 78.26 7.70
CA CYS A 419 -41.54 78.54 7.35
C CYS A 419 -41.90 80.04 7.43
N PRO A 420 -42.74 80.58 6.52
CA PRO A 420 -43.12 82.00 6.53
C PRO A 420 -43.75 82.42 7.86
N ALA A 421 -43.16 83.41 8.52
CA ALA A 421 -43.64 83.93 9.81
C ALA A 421 -44.84 84.89 9.68
N ASN A 422 -45.11 85.37 8.46
CA ASN A 422 -46.31 86.12 8.09
C ASN A 422 -46.71 85.77 6.65
N CYS A 423 -47.90 86.21 6.25
CA CYS A 423 -48.49 85.91 4.93
C CYS A 423 -48.69 87.15 4.06
N ASN A 424 -48.15 88.30 4.47
CA ASN A 424 -48.38 89.56 3.77
C ASN A 424 -47.48 89.64 2.53
N ASP A 425 -48.07 89.67 1.33
CA ASP A 425 -47.33 89.74 0.07
C ASP A 425 -46.85 91.17 -0.29
N GLY A 426 -47.20 92.15 0.53
CA GLY A 426 -46.86 93.57 0.36
C GLY A 426 -47.80 94.33 -0.60
N SER A 427 -48.82 93.67 -1.17
CA SER A 427 -49.76 94.28 -2.10
C SER A 427 -51.00 94.81 -1.37
N ALA A 428 -51.47 95.99 -1.75
CA ALA A 428 -52.77 96.51 -1.32
C ALA A 428 -53.95 95.80 -2.02
N CYS A 429 -53.67 94.98 -3.04
CA CYS A 429 -54.66 94.32 -3.90
C CYS A 429 -55.03 92.90 -3.47
N THR A 430 -54.67 92.45 -2.27
CA THR A 430 -54.81 91.05 -1.83
C THR A 430 -55.34 90.95 -0.40
N ILE A 431 -56.03 89.84 -0.12
CA ILE A 431 -56.46 89.43 1.21
C ILE A 431 -55.74 88.13 1.55
N ASP A 432 -54.85 88.21 2.54
CA ASP A 432 -53.94 87.11 2.89
C ASP A 432 -54.44 86.28 4.07
N SER A 433 -54.27 84.96 3.98
CA SER A 433 -54.65 84.01 5.02
C SER A 433 -53.67 82.85 5.10
N MET A 434 -53.25 82.51 6.32
CA MET A 434 -52.29 81.46 6.64
C MET A 434 -52.96 80.29 7.38
N THR A 435 -52.53 79.07 7.08
CA THR A 435 -52.98 77.83 7.73
C THR A 435 -51.80 76.91 8.06
N GLY A 436 -51.92 76.06 9.07
CA GLY A 436 -50.83 75.19 9.55
C GLY A 436 -50.07 75.76 10.75
N SER A 437 -48.88 75.24 11.04
CA SER A 437 -48.07 75.65 12.19
C SER A 437 -46.57 75.51 11.97
N GLN A 438 -45.81 76.49 12.44
CA GLN A 438 -44.35 76.54 12.28
C GLN A 438 -43.59 75.51 13.12
N ALA A 439 -44.21 74.96 14.18
CA ALA A 439 -43.63 73.89 15.00
C ALA A 439 -43.73 72.50 14.34
N ASN A 440 -44.64 72.31 13.38
CA ASN A 440 -44.85 71.06 12.66
C ASN A 440 -44.55 71.22 11.16
N CYS A 441 -43.72 72.20 10.79
CA CYS A 441 -43.18 72.42 9.44
C CYS A 441 -44.22 72.44 8.29
N ASN A 442 -45.48 72.79 8.58
CA ASN A 442 -46.61 72.64 7.64
C ASN A 442 -47.39 73.94 7.40
N VAL A 443 -46.69 75.08 7.40
CA VAL A 443 -47.29 76.40 7.14
C VAL A 443 -47.57 76.58 5.65
N ALA A 444 -48.84 76.84 5.32
CA ALA A 444 -49.31 77.17 3.97
C ALA A 444 -49.93 78.58 3.95
N CYS A 445 -49.61 79.33 2.89
CA CYS A 445 -50.13 80.68 2.66
C CYS A 445 -51.10 80.73 1.48
N SER A 446 -52.07 81.64 1.55
CA SER A 446 -53.07 81.87 0.51
C SER A 446 -53.40 83.34 0.39
N HIS A 447 -53.42 83.84 -0.85
CA HIS A 447 -53.61 85.24 -1.20
C HIS A 447 -54.81 85.34 -2.13
N GLN A 448 -55.81 86.16 -1.83
CA GLN A 448 -56.99 86.35 -2.69
C GLN A 448 -57.07 87.76 -3.25
N ASN A 449 -57.00 87.87 -4.58
CA ASN A 449 -56.97 89.15 -5.29
C ASN A 449 -58.30 89.93 -5.13
N ILE A 450 -58.18 91.18 -4.72
CA ILE A 450 -59.21 92.20 -4.84
C ILE A 450 -59.38 92.53 -6.33
N THR A 451 -60.59 92.34 -6.84
CA THR A 451 -60.91 92.41 -8.29
C THR A 451 -61.93 93.51 -8.64
N THR A 452 -62.26 94.36 -7.66
CA THR A 452 -63.18 95.50 -7.81
C THR A 452 -62.39 96.80 -7.74
N CYS A 453 -62.38 97.59 -8.83
CA CYS A 453 -61.78 98.93 -8.84
C CYS A 453 -62.45 99.82 -7.77
N ALA A 454 -61.67 100.50 -6.93
CA ALA A 454 -62.17 101.17 -5.72
C ALA A 454 -61.35 102.39 -5.25
N ASN A 455 -61.05 103.33 -6.16
CA ASN A 455 -60.56 104.70 -5.94
C ASN A 455 -60.10 105.05 -4.51
N ASN A 456 -58.78 105.18 -4.31
CA ASN A 456 -58.12 105.56 -3.04
C ASN A 456 -58.08 104.44 -1.97
N ASP A 457 -58.22 103.17 -2.33
CA ASP A 457 -57.79 102.06 -1.47
C ASP A 457 -56.28 101.74 -1.61
N GLY A 458 -55.61 102.35 -2.60
CA GLY A 458 -54.18 102.17 -2.88
C GLY A 458 -53.87 100.97 -3.79
N CYS A 459 -54.90 100.33 -4.34
CA CYS A 459 -54.79 99.27 -5.35
C CYS A 459 -55.19 99.80 -6.74
N CYS A 460 -54.52 99.34 -7.79
CA CYS A 460 -54.92 99.56 -9.18
C CYS A 460 -55.09 98.18 -9.87
N PRO A 461 -56.24 97.48 -9.68
CA PRO A 461 -56.41 96.10 -10.16
C PRO A 461 -56.30 95.97 -11.68
N ASN A 462 -55.88 94.80 -12.17
CA ASN A 462 -55.74 94.57 -13.61
C ASN A 462 -57.11 94.64 -14.34
N GLY A 463 -57.25 95.58 -15.27
CA GLY A 463 -58.52 95.97 -15.91
C GLY A 463 -59.09 97.30 -15.41
N CYS A 464 -58.53 97.86 -14.34
CA CYS A 464 -58.75 99.23 -13.90
C CYS A 464 -57.76 100.18 -14.57
N THR A 465 -58.08 101.47 -14.63
CA THR A 465 -57.33 102.52 -15.33
C THR A 465 -57.50 103.85 -14.61
N SER A 466 -56.65 104.84 -14.87
CA SER A 466 -56.73 106.20 -14.28
C SER A 466 -58.04 106.98 -14.51
N GLY A 467 -58.99 106.43 -15.28
CA GLY A 467 -60.35 106.95 -15.43
C GLY A 467 -61.43 106.26 -14.57
N ASN A 468 -61.14 105.12 -13.93
CA ASN A 468 -62.04 104.40 -13.03
C ASN A 468 -61.38 103.93 -11.71
N ASP A 469 -60.06 104.02 -11.61
CA ASP A 469 -59.28 103.85 -10.38
C ASP A 469 -58.04 104.76 -10.40
N ASN A 470 -57.83 105.58 -9.37
CA ASN A 470 -57.01 106.80 -9.49
C ASN A 470 -55.50 106.65 -9.19
N ASP A 471 -54.99 105.42 -9.03
CA ASP A 471 -53.68 105.14 -8.42
C ASP A 471 -52.62 104.53 -9.40
N CYS A 472 -52.47 105.05 -10.64
CA CYS A 472 -51.62 104.46 -11.72
C CYS A 472 -50.87 105.51 -12.63
N SER A 473 -49.56 105.34 -12.99
CA SER A 473 -48.74 106.26 -13.87
C SER A 473 -47.35 105.72 -14.40
N PRO A 474 -46.70 106.28 -15.48
CA PRO A 474 -45.44 105.75 -16.11
C PRO A 474 -44.22 106.73 -16.31
N PHE A 475 -42.96 106.22 -16.48
CA PHE A 475 -41.75 106.93 -17.00
C PHE A 475 -40.48 106.03 -17.17
N CYS A 476 -39.55 106.36 -18.08
CA CYS A 476 -38.25 105.65 -18.28
C CYS A 476 -37.35 105.57 -17.02
N GLY A 477 -36.77 104.40 -16.76
CA GLY A 477 -35.98 104.13 -15.55
C GLY A 477 -36.81 103.63 -14.35
N ASN A 478 -38.03 103.15 -14.62
CA ASN A 478 -38.98 102.62 -13.63
C ASN A 478 -38.99 101.08 -13.55
N GLY A 479 -38.17 100.37 -14.33
CA GLY A 479 -38.16 98.90 -14.36
C GLY A 479 -39.16 98.24 -15.30
N VAL A 480 -39.87 98.99 -16.17
CA VAL A 480 -40.57 98.44 -17.34
C VAL A 480 -40.07 99.10 -18.62
N ILE A 481 -39.91 98.30 -19.68
CA ILE A 481 -39.45 98.78 -21.00
C ILE A 481 -40.61 99.53 -21.66
N ASP A 482 -40.55 100.86 -21.66
CA ASP A 482 -41.55 101.71 -22.32
C ASP A 482 -41.45 101.56 -23.86
N PRO A 483 -42.51 101.83 -24.65
CA PRO A 483 -42.55 101.60 -26.10
C PRO A 483 -41.52 102.40 -26.93
N GLY A 484 -40.29 101.89 -27.00
CA GLY A 484 -39.16 102.49 -27.72
C GLY A 484 -37.78 102.07 -27.20
N GLU A 485 -37.70 101.40 -26.06
CA GLU A 485 -36.45 101.01 -25.37
C GLU A 485 -36.07 99.54 -25.62
N THR A 486 -34.80 99.18 -25.42
CA THR A 486 -34.31 97.77 -25.52
C THR A 486 -33.58 97.27 -24.27
N CYS A 487 -33.17 98.16 -23.37
CA CYS A 487 -32.64 97.86 -22.04
C CYS A 487 -32.84 99.10 -21.15
N ASP A 488 -33.23 98.92 -19.88
CA ASP A 488 -33.25 99.99 -18.88
C ASP A 488 -31.81 100.18 -18.36
N SER A 489 -31.57 100.08 -17.06
CA SER A 489 -30.34 100.50 -16.40
C SER A 489 -29.17 99.50 -16.48
N ASN A 490 -29.23 98.51 -17.38
CA ASN A 490 -28.33 97.34 -17.41
C ASN A 490 -27.63 97.05 -18.76
N CYS A 491 -27.63 98.00 -19.70
CA CYS A 491 -27.07 97.80 -21.03
C CYS A 491 -25.53 97.50 -21.04
N PRO A 492 -25.05 96.47 -21.77
CA PRO A 492 -23.66 95.97 -21.69
C PRO A 492 -22.60 96.81 -22.44
N ALA A 493 -21.33 96.60 -22.11
CA ALA A 493 -20.19 97.39 -22.61
C ALA A 493 -19.27 96.68 -23.64
N THR A 494 -19.35 95.36 -23.75
CA THR A 494 -18.60 94.51 -24.72
C THR A 494 -19.47 93.32 -25.11
N CYS A 495 -19.32 92.79 -26.33
CA CYS A 495 -20.10 91.64 -26.82
C CYS A 495 -19.30 90.32 -26.92
N ASN A 496 -18.12 90.19 -26.31
CA ASN A 496 -17.38 88.92 -26.35
C ASN A 496 -18.15 87.84 -25.57
N ASP A 497 -18.66 86.80 -26.23
CA ASP A 497 -19.41 85.70 -25.61
C ASP A 497 -18.52 84.54 -25.10
N SER A 498 -17.22 84.59 -25.42
CA SER A 498 -16.20 83.59 -25.10
C SER A 498 -16.40 82.21 -25.75
N ASN A 499 -17.22 82.11 -26.80
CA ASN A 499 -17.42 80.91 -27.59
C ASN A 499 -16.55 80.92 -28.86
N ALA A 500 -15.73 79.90 -29.06
CA ALA A 500 -14.83 79.79 -30.22
C ALA A 500 -15.57 79.57 -31.56
N CYS A 501 -16.83 79.15 -31.51
CA CYS A 501 -17.67 78.91 -32.69
C CYS A 501 -18.49 80.15 -33.14
N THR A 502 -18.24 81.35 -32.59
CA THR A 502 -18.95 82.59 -32.92
C THR A 502 -18.02 83.73 -33.35
N ILE A 503 -18.56 84.64 -34.17
CA ILE A 503 -17.92 85.90 -34.56
C ILE A 503 -18.77 87.07 -34.07
N ASP A 504 -18.19 87.88 -33.18
CA ASP A 504 -18.93 88.81 -32.32
C ASP A 504 -18.83 90.27 -32.79
N THR A 505 -19.90 91.06 -32.63
CA THR A 505 -19.90 92.50 -32.96
C THR A 505 -20.90 93.29 -32.09
N LEU A 506 -20.52 94.52 -31.71
CA LEU A 506 -21.29 95.45 -30.85
C LEU A 506 -21.80 96.68 -31.62
N SER A 507 -23.02 97.12 -31.33
CA SER A 507 -23.61 98.38 -31.82
C SER A 507 -24.52 99.03 -30.76
N GLY A 508 -24.71 100.36 -30.82
CA GLY A 508 -25.58 101.12 -29.89
C GLY A 508 -24.86 101.80 -28.72
N LYS A 509 -25.62 102.35 -27.74
CA LYS A 509 -25.06 103.02 -26.54
C LYS A 509 -25.93 102.83 -25.28
N ALA A 510 -25.27 102.56 -24.16
CA ALA A 510 -25.93 102.28 -22.88
C ALA A 510 -26.74 103.46 -22.31
N ASN A 511 -26.30 104.70 -22.50
CA ASN A 511 -26.98 105.88 -21.95
C ASN A 511 -28.19 106.35 -22.78
N THR A 512 -28.60 105.57 -23.78
CA THR A 512 -29.80 105.79 -24.61
C THR A 512 -30.61 104.50 -24.79
N CYS A 513 -30.45 103.52 -23.88
CA CYS A 513 -31.34 102.36 -23.74
C CYS A 513 -31.49 101.51 -25.02
N ASN A 514 -30.44 101.48 -25.87
CA ASN A 514 -30.50 100.94 -27.24
C ASN A 514 -29.23 100.18 -27.70
N VAL A 515 -28.70 99.29 -26.86
CA VAL A 515 -27.52 98.46 -27.17
C VAL A 515 -27.91 97.13 -27.84
N ILE A 516 -27.15 96.70 -28.85
CA ILE A 516 -27.36 95.48 -29.63
C ILE A 516 -26.01 94.76 -29.84
N CYS A 517 -25.95 93.47 -29.50
CA CYS A 517 -24.87 92.55 -29.91
C CYS A 517 -25.33 91.69 -31.09
N THR A 518 -24.41 91.28 -31.96
CA THR A 518 -24.67 90.33 -33.05
C THR A 518 -23.57 89.27 -33.12
N TYR A 519 -23.99 88.01 -33.29
CA TYR A 519 -23.15 86.82 -33.26
C TYR A 519 -23.37 86.01 -34.54
N GLN A 520 -22.31 85.60 -35.25
CA GLN A 520 -22.42 84.68 -36.40
C GLN A 520 -21.76 83.34 -36.08
N THR A 521 -22.53 82.26 -36.21
CA THR A 521 -22.10 80.89 -35.87
C THR A 521 -21.35 80.21 -37.01
N ILE A 522 -20.26 79.51 -36.69
CA ILE A 522 -19.59 78.55 -37.57
C ILE A 522 -20.44 77.26 -37.64
N THR A 523 -20.58 76.66 -38.83
CA THR A 523 -21.49 75.51 -39.07
C THR A 523 -20.91 74.44 -40.01
N THR A 524 -19.59 74.34 -40.15
CA THR A 524 -18.92 73.41 -41.07
C THR A 524 -17.74 72.74 -40.40
N CYS A 525 -17.65 71.42 -40.50
CA CYS A 525 -16.54 70.63 -39.96
C CYS A 525 -15.22 70.97 -40.69
N VAL A 526 -14.22 71.53 -40.00
CA VAL A 526 -12.92 71.95 -40.54
C VAL A 526 -11.80 71.78 -39.50
N THR A 527 -11.15 70.62 -39.53
CA THR A 527 -10.08 70.28 -38.57
C THR A 527 -8.90 71.24 -38.60
N GLY A 528 -8.60 71.80 -37.42
CA GLY A 528 -7.51 72.72 -37.13
C GLY A 528 -7.95 74.17 -36.94
N ASP A 529 -9.25 74.46 -36.81
CA ASP A 529 -9.79 75.80 -36.53
C ASP A 529 -10.20 76.03 -35.06
N GLY A 530 -10.39 74.95 -34.29
CA GLY A 530 -10.69 74.99 -32.86
C GLY A 530 -12.18 75.11 -32.51
N CYS A 531 -13.09 75.01 -33.48
CA CYS A 531 -14.53 74.90 -33.27
C CYS A 531 -14.99 73.44 -33.49
N CYS A 532 -15.96 72.99 -32.69
CA CYS A 532 -16.72 71.77 -32.95
C CYS A 532 -18.20 72.14 -33.19
N PRO A 533 -18.63 72.38 -34.45
CA PRO A 533 -19.98 72.82 -34.74
C PRO A 533 -20.99 71.67 -34.74
N ALA A 534 -22.25 71.98 -34.40
CA ALA A 534 -23.30 70.98 -34.20
C ALA A 534 -23.56 70.13 -35.47
N GLY A 535 -23.37 68.81 -35.35
CA GLY A 535 -23.44 67.85 -36.45
C GLY A 535 -22.09 67.26 -36.87
N CYS A 536 -20.99 67.79 -36.36
CA CYS A 536 -19.65 67.18 -36.46
C CYS A 536 -19.38 66.27 -35.24
N ASN A 537 -18.61 65.20 -35.46
CA ASN A 537 -18.01 64.32 -34.45
C ASN A 537 -16.50 64.12 -34.73
N ASN A 538 -15.73 63.50 -33.84
CA ASN A 538 -14.27 63.32 -33.94
C ASN A 538 -13.84 62.55 -35.21
N ASN A 539 -14.68 61.63 -35.68
CA ASN A 539 -14.49 60.92 -36.96
C ASN A 539 -14.58 61.85 -38.20
N SER A 540 -15.32 62.95 -38.10
CA SER A 540 -15.50 63.96 -39.16
C SER A 540 -14.66 65.24 -38.96
N ASP A 541 -14.32 65.55 -37.71
CA ASP A 541 -13.58 66.74 -37.32
C ASP A 541 -12.80 66.54 -36.02
N LYS A 542 -11.47 66.67 -36.05
CA LYS A 542 -10.61 66.35 -34.90
C LYS A 542 -10.54 67.44 -33.83
N ASP A 543 -11.19 68.58 -34.05
CA ASP A 543 -11.41 69.57 -33.00
C ASP A 543 -12.63 69.21 -32.12
N CYS A 544 -13.45 68.24 -32.55
CA CYS A 544 -14.45 67.60 -31.71
C CYS A 544 -13.83 66.49 -30.84
N SER A 545 -14.10 66.50 -29.53
CA SER A 545 -13.76 65.40 -28.64
C SER A 545 -14.63 64.16 -28.91
N ALA A 546 -14.03 62.96 -28.84
CA ALA A 546 -14.79 61.71 -28.81
C ALA A 546 -15.83 61.75 -27.68
N THR A 547 -17.10 61.48 -27.99
CA THR A 547 -18.21 61.72 -27.06
C THR A 547 -19.14 60.52 -26.94
N CYS A 548 -18.87 59.68 -25.95
CA CYS A 548 -19.64 58.49 -25.60
C CYS A 548 -21.16 58.73 -25.52
N GLY A 549 -21.94 57.95 -26.28
CA GLY A 549 -23.40 58.03 -26.34
C GLY A 549 -23.96 58.87 -27.49
N ASN A 550 -23.17 59.16 -28.53
CA ASN A 550 -23.54 60.05 -29.64
C ASN A 550 -24.17 59.35 -30.87
N SER A 551 -24.40 58.03 -30.80
CA SER A 551 -24.87 57.16 -31.90
C SER A 551 -23.80 56.83 -32.98
N THR A 552 -22.52 57.10 -32.72
CA THR A 552 -21.38 56.63 -33.53
C THR A 552 -20.18 56.21 -32.66
N VAL A 553 -19.60 55.04 -32.93
CA VAL A 553 -18.36 54.59 -32.26
C VAL A 553 -17.15 55.34 -32.85
N GLU A 554 -16.37 55.99 -32.00
CA GLU A 554 -15.24 56.84 -32.39
C GLU A 554 -13.87 56.21 -32.06
N ALA A 555 -12.79 56.84 -32.53
CA ALA A 555 -11.44 56.29 -32.46
C ALA A 555 -10.87 56.20 -31.02
N GLY A 556 -11.22 55.11 -30.32
CA GLY A 556 -10.88 54.84 -28.92
C GLY A 556 -11.96 54.06 -28.16
N GLU A 557 -13.15 53.92 -28.74
CA GLU A 557 -14.32 53.31 -28.13
C GLU A 557 -14.55 51.86 -28.61
N THR A 558 -15.21 51.05 -27.78
CA THR A 558 -15.62 49.67 -28.07
C THR A 558 -17.15 49.49 -28.14
N CYS A 559 -17.89 50.45 -27.61
CA CYS A 559 -19.35 50.53 -27.55
C CYS A 559 -19.74 52.02 -27.52
N ASP A 560 -21.03 52.35 -27.68
CA ASP A 560 -21.48 53.75 -27.77
C ASP A 560 -22.79 53.94 -27.02
N GLY A 561 -22.70 54.32 -25.73
CA GLY A 561 -23.79 54.43 -24.76
C GLY A 561 -24.48 53.09 -24.38
N ASN A 562 -24.48 52.12 -25.30
CA ASN A 562 -25.07 50.79 -25.22
C ASN A 562 -24.13 49.72 -24.60
N CYS A 563 -23.09 50.15 -23.90
CA CYS A 563 -22.08 49.28 -23.31
C CYS A 563 -22.68 48.29 -22.29
N PRO A 564 -22.17 47.04 -22.18
CA PRO A 564 -22.69 46.04 -21.25
C PRO A 564 -22.76 46.56 -19.80
N ALA A 565 -23.93 46.43 -19.18
CA ALA A 565 -24.15 46.83 -17.79
C ALA A 565 -23.35 45.93 -16.82
N SER A 566 -23.51 44.62 -16.96
CA SER A 566 -22.68 43.58 -16.34
C SER A 566 -21.85 42.85 -17.40
N CYS A 567 -20.77 42.19 -16.97
CA CYS A 567 -20.08 41.15 -17.74
C CYS A 567 -20.46 39.73 -17.25
N ASN A 568 -21.49 39.62 -16.42
CA ASN A 568 -21.89 38.35 -15.79
C ASN A 568 -22.53 37.41 -16.82
N ASP A 569 -21.94 36.23 -17.00
CA ASP A 569 -22.41 35.20 -17.95
C ASP A 569 -23.40 34.19 -17.33
N ASN A 570 -23.65 34.31 -16.03
CA ASN A 570 -24.45 33.44 -15.15
C ASN A 570 -23.83 32.06 -14.88
N ASN A 571 -22.52 31.90 -15.08
CA ASN A 571 -21.76 30.73 -14.66
C ASN A 571 -20.91 31.07 -13.42
N ALA A 572 -21.22 30.47 -12.27
CA ALA A 572 -20.47 30.71 -11.02
C ALA A 572 -18.99 30.29 -11.11
N CYS A 573 -18.62 29.42 -12.05
CA CYS A 573 -17.26 28.98 -12.27
C CYS A 573 -16.42 29.89 -13.19
N THR A 574 -16.86 31.13 -13.44
CA THR A 574 -16.11 32.13 -14.20
C THR A 574 -15.96 33.43 -13.41
N ILE A 575 -14.72 33.91 -13.27
CA ILE A 575 -14.43 35.24 -12.73
C ILE A 575 -14.65 36.26 -13.85
N ASP A 576 -15.75 36.99 -13.76
CA ASP A 576 -16.16 38.00 -14.74
C ASP A 576 -15.44 39.33 -14.52
N THR A 577 -14.40 39.57 -15.33
CA THR A 577 -13.65 40.83 -15.30
C THR A 577 -14.28 41.86 -16.25
N LYS A 578 -14.77 42.97 -15.68
CA LYS A 578 -15.17 44.17 -16.44
C LYS A 578 -14.04 45.18 -16.42
N THR A 579 -13.50 45.49 -17.59
CA THR A 579 -12.48 46.53 -17.77
C THR A 579 -13.02 47.68 -18.64
N GLY A 580 -12.46 48.88 -18.47
CA GLY A 580 -13.05 50.11 -19.00
C GLY A 580 -14.31 50.55 -18.26
N SER A 581 -15.04 51.53 -18.78
CA SER A 581 -16.28 52.04 -18.20
C SER A 581 -17.33 52.36 -19.26
N ALA A 582 -18.61 52.27 -18.88
CA ALA A 582 -19.72 52.59 -19.78
C ALA A 582 -19.80 54.11 -20.05
N GLN A 583 -19.27 54.92 -19.14
CA GLN A 583 -19.17 56.37 -19.24
C GLN A 583 -18.10 56.82 -20.25
N ASN A 584 -17.05 56.01 -20.45
CA ASN A 584 -15.95 56.30 -21.38
C ASN A 584 -15.99 55.37 -22.62
N CYS A 585 -17.14 54.72 -22.86
CA CYS A 585 -17.43 53.90 -24.05
C CYS A 585 -16.38 52.82 -24.42
N ASN A 586 -15.60 52.35 -23.45
CA ASN A 586 -14.47 51.45 -23.67
C ASN A 586 -14.56 50.15 -22.87
N VAL A 587 -15.78 49.67 -22.60
CA VAL A 587 -16.03 48.43 -21.86
C VAL A 587 -15.50 47.22 -22.63
N VAL A 588 -14.71 46.39 -21.94
CA VAL A 588 -14.27 45.07 -22.40
C VAL A 588 -14.53 44.06 -21.27
N CYS A 589 -15.30 43.02 -21.59
CA CYS A 589 -15.54 41.87 -20.72
C CYS A 589 -14.51 40.76 -20.99
N GLY A 590 -14.04 40.11 -19.93
CA GLY A 590 -13.22 38.91 -20.02
C GLY A 590 -13.55 37.93 -18.89
N HIS A 591 -13.65 36.65 -19.21
CA HIS A 591 -14.01 35.59 -18.26
C HIS A 591 -12.78 34.71 -17.99
N GLN A 592 -12.53 34.34 -16.74
CA GLN A 592 -11.45 33.41 -16.36
C GLN A 592 -12.04 32.23 -15.58
N ASN A 593 -11.77 31.01 -16.04
CA ASN A 593 -12.33 29.80 -15.42
C ASN A 593 -11.72 29.56 -14.03
N ILE A 594 -12.56 29.26 -13.05
CA ILE A 594 -12.15 28.73 -11.74
C ILE A 594 -11.79 27.25 -11.91
N SER A 595 -10.65 26.83 -11.36
CA SER A 595 -10.15 25.45 -11.45
C SER A 595 -9.54 24.95 -10.13
N GLN A 596 -9.93 25.54 -9.01
CA GLN A 596 -9.51 25.17 -7.66
C GLN A 596 -10.77 24.88 -6.85
N CYS A 597 -10.76 23.84 -6.03
CA CYS A 597 -11.87 23.51 -5.14
C CYS A 597 -11.86 24.47 -3.94
N LEU A 598 -12.92 25.26 -3.74
CA LEU A 598 -12.97 26.31 -2.71
C LEU A 598 -14.40 26.51 -2.18
N ALA A 599 -14.70 25.78 -1.11
CA ALA A 599 -15.99 25.86 -0.43
C ALA A 599 -16.39 27.30 -0.03
N GLY A 600 -17.55 27.75 -0.51
CA GLY A 600 -18.14 29.06 -0.22
C GLY A 600 -18.07 30.07 -1.37
N ASP A 601 -17.56 29.70 -2.55
CA ASP A 601 -17.54 30.57 -3.75
C ASP A 601 -18.70 30.33 -4.74
N GLY A 602 -19.45 29.23 -4.59
CA GLY A 602 -20.60 28.89 -5.43
C GLY A 602 -20.28 28.12 -6.72
N CYS A 603 -19.00 27.82 -7.00
CA CYS A 603 -18.58 26.99 -8.12
C CYS A 603 -18.50 25.49 -7.73
N CYS A 604 -18.51 24.61 -8.74
CA CYS A 604 -18.07 23.22 -8.59
C CYS A 604 -17.20 22.83 -9.80
N PRO A 605 -15.87 23.00 -9.72
CA PRO A 605 -14.98 22.66 -10.82
C PRO A 605 -14.92 21.15 -11.10
N ALA A 606 -14.67 20.78 -12.36
CA ALA A 606 -14.54 19.37 -12.76
C ALA A 606 -13.36 18.69 -12.04
N GLY A 607 -13.66 17.77 -11.12
CA GLY A 607 -12.68 17.07 -10.27
C GLY A 607 -12.78 17.42 -8.77
N CYS A 608 -13.64 18.37 -8.39
CA CYS A 608 -13.97 18.67 -7.01
C CYS A 608 -15.13 17.79 -6.49
N THR A 609 -15.21 17.62 -5.18
CA THR A 609 -16.20 16.79 -4.46
C THR A 609 -16.82 17.60 -3.32
N ASN A 610 -18.01 17.24 -2.81
CA ASN A 610 -18.64 17.98 -1.70
C ASN A 610 -17.73 18.07 -0.44
N SER A 611 -16.87 17.07 -0.23
CA SER A 611 -15.85 16.99 0.82
C SER A 611 -14.62 17.90 0.62
N LYS A 612 -14.42 18.48 -0.59
CA LYS A 612 -13.37 19.47 -0.90
C LYS A 612 -13.93 20.84 -1.27
N ASP A 613 -15.21 20.89 -1.64
CA ASP A 613 -15.89 22.07 -2.15
C ASP A 613 -17.38 21.97 -1.79
N ALA A 614 -17.82 22.75 -0.80
CA ALA A 614 -19.16 22.61 -0.23
C ALA A 614 -20.29 22.97 -1.22
N ASP A 615 -19.97 23.72 -2.28
CA ASP A 615 -20.90 24.15 -3.33
C ASP A 615 -21.11 23.07 -4.42
N CYS A 616 -20.24 22.04 -4.47
CA CYS A 616 -20.51 20.84 -5.27
C CYS A 616 -21.75 20.10 -4.72
N PRO A 617 -22.72 19.68 -5.56
CA PRO A 617 -23.96 19.07 -5.08
C PRO A 617 -23.73 17.77 -4.27
N LYS A 618 -24.44 17.64 -3.16
CA LYS A 618 -24.47 16.41 -2.35
C LYS A 618 -25.12 15.27 -3.12
N GLY A 619 -24.54 14.07 -3.03
CA GLY A 619 -25.08 12.86 -3.64
C GLY A 619 -25.06 12.87 -5.17
N VAL A 620 -23.88 12.99 -5.80
CA VAL A 620 -23.72 12.83 -7.26
C VAL A 620 -23.01 11.52 -7.66
N GLY A 621 -22.31 10.85 -6.73
CA GLY A 621 -21.62 9.59 -7.01
C GLY A 621 -22.58 8.48 -7.42
N LEU A 622 -22.33 7.88 -8.59
CA LEU A 622 -23.05 6.72 -9.09
C LEU A 622 -22.50 5.44 -8.47
N VAL A 623 -23.17 4.30 -8.72
CA VAL A 623 -22.70 3.00 -8.23
C VAL A 623 -21.28 2.73 -8.76
N GLY A 624 -20.32 2.50 -7.85
CA GLY A 624 -18.90 2.27 -8.13
C GLY A 624 -17.96 3.47 -7.99
N ASP A 625 -18.49 4.69 -7.86
CA ASP A 625 -17.69 5.89 -7.60
C ASP A 625 -17.09 5.88 -6.18
N PRO A 626 -15.99 6.62 -5.90
CA PRO A 626 -15.40 6.68 -4.57
C PRO A 626 -16.23 7.55 -3.62
N CYS A 627 -16.08 7.31 -2.32
CA CYS A 627 -16.76 8.06 -1.25
C CYS A 627 -15.97 7.97 0.06
N THR A 628 -16.06 9.02 0.89
CA THR A 628 -15.30 9.11 2.16
C THR A 628 -16.21 9.30 3.37
N ASP A 629 -17.27 10.10 3.25
CA ASP A 629 -18.15 10.46 4.38
C ASP A 629 -19.54 9.83 4.25
N GLY A 630 -19.55 8.50 4.18
CA GLY A 630 -20.77 7.69 4.23
C GLY A 630 -21.78 8.07 3.15
N THR A 631 -23.03 8.33 3.57
CA THR A 631 -24.16 8.52 2.63
C THR A 631 -24.12 9.81 1.80
N ALA A 632 -23.23 10.77 2.10
CA ALA A 632 -23.28 12.12 1.56
C ALA A 632 -22.73 12.28 0.13
N ASP A 633 -21.74 11.48 -0.25
CA ASP A 633 -21.09 11.54 -1.58
C ASP A 633 -21.97 10.93 -2.69
N CYS A 634 -22.79 9.95 -2.33
CA CYS A 634 -23.42 9.02 -3.27
C CYS A 634 -24.88 9.37 -3.57
N ALA A 635 -25.26 9.42 -4.85
CA ALA A 635 -26.63 9.68 -5.31
C ALA A 635 -27.65 8.62 -4.85
N SER A 636 -27.15 7.44 -4.48
CA SER A 636 -27.88 6.33 -3.88
C SER A 636 -28.18 6.48 -2.38
N GLY A 637 -27.51 7.41 -1.69
CA GLY A 637 -27.58 7.54 -0.24
C GLY A 637 -26.89 6.42 0.55
N ALA A 638 -25.93 5.69 -0.05
CA ALA A 638 -25.11 4.71 0.67
C ALA A 638 -23.69 4.58 0.08
N CYS A 639 -22.72 4.38 0.97
CA CYS A 639 -21.30 4.15 0.67
C CYS A 639 -20.85 2.93 1.48
N VAL A 640 -20.18 1.99 0.80
CA VAL A 640 -19.35 0.94 1.44
C VAL A 640 -18.02 1.63 1.79
N VAL A 641 -17.65 1.68 3.06
CA VAL A 641 -16.59 2.58 3.55
C VAL A 641 -15.31 1.82 3.87
N GLU A 642 -14.18 2.43 3.52
CA GLU A 642 -12.85 1.84 3.67
C GLU A 642 -12.58 1.34 5.10
N ALA A 643 -12.94 2.14 6.11
CA ALA A 643 -12.66 1.86 7.52
C ALA A 643 -13.43 0.66 8.12
N ASN A 644 -14.59 0.30 7.55
CA ASN A 644 -15.39 -0.82 8.05
C ASN A 644 -15.21 -2.06 7.18
N ASP A 645 -15.36 -1.88 5.87
CA ASP A 645 -15.52 -2.94 4.88
C ASP A 645 -14.19 -3.31 4.18
N GLY A 646 -13.15 -2.47 4.32
CA GLY A 646 -11.84 -2.65 3.67
C GLY A 646 -11.78 -2.25 2.18
N TRP A 647 -12.85 -1.63 1.65
CA TRP A 647 -12.96 -1.21 0.23
C TRP A 647 -12.19 0.10 -0.03
N PRO A 648 -11.08 0.09 -0.79
CA PRO A 648 -10.20 1.27 -0.92
C PRO A 648 -10.85 2.46 -1.62
N GLY A 649 -10.70 3.65 -1.05
CA GLY A 649 -11.34 4.90 -1.47
C GLY A 649 -12.87 4.89 -1.33
N GLY A 650 -13.42 3.98 -0.53
CA GLY A 650 -14.86 3.68 -0.43
C GLY A 650 -15.47 3.24 -1.77
N TYR A 651 -16.78 2.97 -1.77
CA TYR A 651 -17.55 2.61 -2.95
C TYR A 651 -19.02 2.99 -2.82
N CYS A 652 -19.49 3.92 -3.64
CA CYS A 652 -20.90 4.28 -3.72
C CYS A 652 -21.73 3.07 -4.16
N SER A 653 -22.73 2.72 -3.35
CA SER A 653 -23.57 1.54 -3.53
C SER A 653 -24.98 1.83 -3.04
N LYS A 654 -25.87 0.83 -3.02
CA LYS A 654 -27.26 0.96 -2.60
C LYS A 654 -27.78 -0.40 -2.14
N SER A 655 -28.55 -0.45 -1.07
CA SER A 655 -29.28 -1.67 -0.70
C SER A 655 -30.31 -2.04 -1.77
N CYS A 656 -30.40 -3.31 -2.11
CA CYS A 656 -31.23 -3.82 -3.20
C CYS A 656 -31.78 -5.22 -2.87
N VAL A 657 -32.78 -5.65 -3.66
CA VAL A 657 -33.31 -7.02 -3.63
C VAL A 657 -33.25 -7.62 -5.04
N THR A 658 -33.44 -6.77 -6.04
CA THR A 658 -33.45 -7.06 -7.47
C THR A 658 -32.51 -6.12 -8.22
N ASP A 659 -32.06 -6.51 -9.41
CA ASP A 659 -31.11 -5.70 -10.19
C ASP A 659 -31.73 -4.38 -10.67
N GLY A 660 -33.06 -4.34 -10.81
CA GLY A 660 -33.81 -3.12 -11.11
C GLY A 660 -33.70 -2.03 -10.04
N ASP A 661 -33.38 -2.40 -8.79
CA ASP A 661 -33.14 -1.44 -7.71
C ASP A 661 -31.84 -0.64 -7.91
N CYS A 662 -30.90 -1.17 -8.71
CA CYS A 662 -29.56 -0.61 -8.93
C CYS A 662 -29.46 0.31 -10.15
N GLY A 663 -30.45 0.31 -11.03
CA GLY A 663 -30.44 1.10 -12.26
C GLY A 663 -29.56 0.52 -13.37
N THR A 664 -29.37 1.28 -14.45
CA THR A 664 -28.64 0.81 -15.63
C THR A 664 -27.12 0.85 -15.44
N GLY A 665 -26.44 -0.28 -15.64
CA GLY A 665 -24.98 -0.39 -15.51
C GLY A 665 -24.50 -0.93 -14.16
N ALA A 666 -25.42 -1.28 -13.27
CA ALA A 666 -25.18 -2.01 -12.03
C ALA A 666 -26.15 -3.20 -11.92
N HIS A 667 -25.90 -4.11 -10.99
CA HIS A 667 -26.84 -5.16 -10.61
C HIS A 667 -26.77 -5.41 -9.08
N CYS A 668 -27.69 -6.22 -8.56
CA CYS A 668 -27.78 -6.46 -7.12
C CYS A 668 -26.95 -7.68 -6.73
N ALA A 669 -25.77 -7.46 -6.16
CA ALA A 669 -24.82 -8.49 -5.76
C ALA A 669 -24.85 -8.72 -4.23
N LEU A 670 -24.08 -9.70 -3.75
CA LEU A 670 -23.81 -9.98 -2.33
C LEU A 670 -25.10 -10.12 -1.50
N LYS A 671 -26.06 -10.89 -2.01
CA LYS A 671 -27.36 -11.07 -1.36
C LYS A 671 -27.23 -11.99 -0.15
N ASP A 672 -27.60 -11.48 1.02
CA ASP A 672 -27.75 -12.29 2.23
C ASP A 672 -28.80 -13.40 2.00
N ALA A 673 -28.42 -14.65 2.29
CA ALA A 673 -29.22 -15.84 2.01
C ALA A 673 -30.50 -15.94 2.85
N THR A 674 -30.64 -15.13 3.90
CA THR A 674 -31.77 -15.18 4.85
C THR A 674 -32.84 -14.12 4.55
N THR A 675 -32.40 -12.92 4.17
CA THR A 675 -33.24 -11.74 3.93
C THR A 675 -33.38 -11.38 2.45
N ASN A 676 -32.51 -11.92 1.58
CA ASN A 676 -32.41 -11.60 0.16
C ASN A 676 -32.12 -10.10 -0.14
N ASN A 677 -31.61 -9.36 0.85
CA ASN A 677 -31.04 -8.03 0.65
C ASN A 677 -29.59 -8.17 0.18
N GLY A 678 -29.21 -7.41 -0.84
CA GLY A 678 -27.82 -7.28 -1.30
C GLY A 678 -27.41 -5.81 -1.45
N VAL A 679 -26.26 -5.60 -2.09
CA VAL A 679 -25.72 -4.28 -2.42
C VAL A 679 -25.48 -4.13 -3.91
N CYS A 680 -25.77 -2.96 -4.46
CA CYS A 680 -25.56 -2.67 -5.87
C CYS A 680 -24.07 -2.54 -6.20
N LEU A 681 -23.58 -3.37 -7.11
CA LEU A 681 -22.23 -3.28 -7.66
C LEU A 681 -22.27 -2.89 -9.14
N LYS A 682 -21.27 -2.11 -9.56
CA LYS A 682 -21.14 -1.59 -10.93
C LYS A 682 -20.69 -2.71 -11.86
N ASN A 683 -21.46 -2.98 -12.90
CA ASN A 683 -21.14 -4.00 -13.89
C ASN A 683 -19.98 -3.55 -14.81
N CYS A 684 -19.26 -4.49 -15.39
CA CYS A 684 -18.13 -4.21 -16.29
C CYS A 684 -17.92 -5.31 -17.34
N ALA A 685 -17.21 -4.99 -18.43
CA ALA A 685 -16.68 -5.96 -19.39
C ALA A 685 -15.16 -6.16 -19.28
N ALA A 686 -14.40 -5.12 -18.91
CA ALA A 686 -12.95 -5.13 -18.76
C ALA A 686 -12.46 -4.26 -17.58
N ASN A 687 -11.26 -4.55 -17.05
CA ASN A 687 -10.68 -3.85 -15.88
C ASN A 687 -10.54 -2.33 -16.09
N SER A 688 -10.47 -1.85 -17.33
CA SER A 688 -10.44 -0.41 -17.68
C SER A 688 -11.72 0.35 -17.35
N GLU A 689 -12.82 -0.33 -17.00
CA GLU A 689 -14.07 0.28 -16.54
C GLU A 689 -14.09 0.49 -15.02
N CYS A 690 -13.05 0.04 -14.31
CA CYS A 690 -12.93 -0.02 -12.85
C CYS A 690 -11.81 0.89 -12.32
N ARG A 691 -11.83 1.17 -11.01
CA ARG A 691 -10.85 2.06 -10.35
C ARG A 691 -9.48 1.40 -10.15
N THR A 692 -8.60 1.52 -11.13
CA THR A 692 -7.20 1.11 -11.01
C THR A 692 -6.43 1.92 -9.95
N PRO A 693 -5.46 1.35 -9.21
CA PRO A 693 -4.98 -0.02 -9.31
C PRO A 693 -5.73 -1.03 -8.41
N ASN A 694 -6.67 -0.56 -7.57
CA ASN A 694 -7.21 -1.36 -6.46
C ASN A 694 -8.52 -2.11 -6.78
N TYR A 695 -9.09 -1.95 -7.99
CA TYR A 695 -10.29 -2.64 -8.44
C TYR A 695 -10.08 -3.29 -9.82
N GLU A 696 -10.67 -4.47 -10.03
CA GLU A 696 -10.68 -5.20 -11.30
C GLU A 696 -12.09 -5.62 -11.71
N CYS A 697 -12.23 -6.13 -12.94
CA CYS A 697 -13.51 -6.58 -13.50
C CYS A 697 -13.69 -8.10 -13.39
N TYR A 698 -14.33 -8.55 -12.31
CA TYR A 698 -14.53 -9.97 -12.01
C TYR A 698 -15.87 -10.27 -11.33
N ASP A 699 -16.28 -11.53 -11.36
CA ASP A 699 -17.51 -12.06 -10.76
C ASP A 699 -17.27 -12.21 -9.24
N TYR A 700 -17.64 -11.19 -8.46
CA TYR A 700 -17.20 -11.06 -7.05
C TYR A 700 -17.99 -11.97 -6.12
N ASP A 701 -19.30 -12.04 -6.30
CA ASP A 701 -20.22 -12.85 -5.48
C ASP A 701 -20.60 -14.19 -6.13
N ARG A 702 -20.10 -14.45 -7.35
CA ARG A 702 -20.36 -15.65 -8.18
C ARG A 702 -21.79 -15.75 -8.70
N ALA A 703 -22.49 -14.62 -8.86
CA ALA A 703 -23.77 -14.54 -9.56
C ALA A 703 -23.66 -14.82 -11.08
N GLY A 704 -22.45 -14.83 -11.66
CA GLY A 704 -22.22 -15.03 -13.09
C GLY A 704 -22.34 -13.75 -13.92
N VAL A 705 -22.33 -12.59 -13.24
CA VAL A 705 -22.15 -11.26 -13.83
C VAL A 705 -20.65 -10.91 -13.72
N LYS A 706 -20.25 -9.68 -14.01
CA LYS A 706 -18.91 -9.16 -13.68
C LYS A 706 -19.02 -7.74 -13.17
N GLU A 707 -18.32 -7.47 -12.08
CA GLU A 707 -18.38 -6.23 -11.33
C GLU A 707 -17.02 -5.59 -11.23
N CYS A 708 -17.01 -4.27 -11.09
CA CYS A 708 -15.86 -3.57 -10.52
C CYS A 708 -15.84 -3.79 -9.00
N ALA A 709 -15.01 -4.72 -8.54
CA ALA A 709 -14.82 -5.05 -7.12
C ALA A 709 -13.35 -4.91 -6.71
N PRO A 710 -13.03 -4.72 -5.41
CA PRO A 710 -11.67 -4.46 -4.99
C PRO A 710 -10.80 -5.72 -5.09
N ILE A 711 -9.48 -5.52 -5.10
CA ILE A 711 -8.50 -6.61 -5.15
C ILE A 711 -7.37 -6.42 -4.12
N GLY A 712 -6.73 -7.54 -3.78
CA GLY A 712 -5.42 -7.59 -3.15
C GLY A 712 -4.30 -7.14 -4.10
N SER A 713 -4.19 -5.82 -4.30
CA SER A 713 -3.17 -5.16 -5.13
C SER A 713 -1.81 -4.95 -4.42
N GLY A 714 -1.74 -5.24 -3.12
CA GLY A 714 -0.59 -4.96 -2.25
C GLY A 714 0.41 -6.11 -2.15
N ALA A 715 1.29 -5.98 -1.14
CA ALA A 715 2.38 -6.91 -0.88
C ALA A 715 2.18 -7.77 0.40
N GLY A 716 1.13 -7.50 1.19
CA GLY A 716 0.83 -8.21 2.42
C GLY A 716 0.47 -9.68 2.17
N VAL A 717 1.38 -10.60 2.49
CA VAL A 717 1.10 -12.05 2.48
C VAL A 717 0.11 -12.42 3.60
N VAL A 718 -0.44 -13.64 3.54
CA VAL A 718 -1.39 -14.13 4.55
C VAL A 718 -0.82 -13.98 5.98
N GLY A 719 -1.61 -13.36 6.86
CA GLY A 719 -1.24 -13.02 8.24
C GLY A 719 -0.47 -11.70 8.45
N ALA A 720 -0.20 -10.94 7.38
CA ALA A 720 0.28 -9.55 7.50
C ALA A 720 -0.82 -8.62 8.07
N PRO A 721 -0.45 -7.50 8.73
CA PRO A 721 -1.40 -6.43 9.08
C PRO A 721 -1.92 -5.71 7.83
N CYS A 722 -3.09 -5.09 7.93
CA CYS A 722 -3.74 -4.35 6.85
C CYS A 722 -4.85 -3.45 7.38
N ASN A 723 -5.23 -2.43 6.61
CA ASN A 723 -6.45 -1.64 6.84
C ASN A 723 -7.48 -1.88 5.73
N THR A 724 -7.00 -2.23 4.53
CA THR A 724 -7.79 -2.35 3.31
C THR A 724 -7.40 -3.59 2.53
N PHE A 725 -8.22 -3.99 1.54
CA PHE A 725 -7.84 -5.10 0.66
C PHE A 725 -6.57 -4.77 -0.14
N ALA A 726 -6.31 -3.50 -0.44
CA ALA A 726 -5.16 -3.05 -1.22
C ALA A 726 -3.79 -3.14 -0.50
N ASP A 727 -3.78 -3.37 0.82
CA ASP A 727 -2.53 -3.67 1.55
C ASP A 727 -2.08 -5.12 1.28
N CYS A 728 -3.04 -6.01 1.03
CA CYS A 728 -2.85 -7.45 0.90
C CYS A 728 -2.54 -7.88 -0.52
N ALA A 729 -1.80 -8.99 -0.65
CA ALA A 729 -1.56 -9.66 -1.91
C ALA A 729 -2.69 -10.66 -2.25
N GLY A 730 -2.69 -11.16 -3.49
CA GLY A 730 -3.62 -12.22 -3.95
C GLY A 730 -4.56 -11.81 -5.07
N GLY A 731 -4.59 -10.52 -5.45
CA GLY A 731 -5.48 -10.03 -6.50
C GLY A 731 -6.94 -10.28 -6.15
N GLN A 732 -7.69 -10.90 -7.06
CA GLN A 732 -9.14 -11.13 -6.92
C GLN A 732 -9.53 -11.98 -5.69
N THR A 733 -8.61 -12.77 -5.12
CA THR A 733 -8.84 -13.52 -3.87
C THR A 733 -8.30 -12.84 -2.62
N GLY A 734 -7.49 -11.78 -2.74
CA GLY A 734 -6.89 -11.07 -1.60
C GLY A 734 -7.89 -10.23 -0.82
N ARG A 735 -7.85 -10.31 0.51
CA ARG A 735 -8.78 -9.65 1.44
C ARG A 735 -8.05 -9.19 2.70
N CYS A 736 -8.61 -8.18 3.36
CA CYS A 736 -8.24 -7.79 4.72
C CYS A 736 -9.41 -8.04 5.66
N ALA A 737 -9.21 -8.83 6.71
CA ALA A 737 -10.13 -8.85 7.84
C ALA A 737 -9.74 -7.70 8.78
N THR A 738 -10.63 -6.74 9.03
CA THR A 738 -10.35 -5.49 9.75
C THR A 738 -10.57 -5.64 11.26
N GLU A 739 -10.19 -4.63 12.05
CA GLU A 739 -10.43 -4.60 13.50
C GLU A 739 -11.92 -4.68 13.88
N SER A 740 -12.81 -4.17 13.02
CA SER A 740 -14.27 -4.29 13.19
C SER A 740 -14.76 -5.75 13.16
N LEU A 741 -13.98 -6.66 12.56
CA LEU A 741 -14.21 -8.11 12.53
C LEU A 741 -13.44 -8.85 13.64
N GLY A 742 -12.77 -8.13 14.55
CA GLY A 742 -11.99 -8.69 15.65
C GLY A 742 -10.52 -9.00 15.33
N TYR A 743 -9.99 -8.55 14.20
CA TYR A 743 -8.60 -8.80 13.77
C TYR A 743 -7.72 -7.57 14.05
N HIS A 744 -6.94 -7.62 15.13
CA HIS A 744 -6.06 -6.53 15.57
C HIS A 744 -5.07 -6.08 14.48
N GLN A 745 -5.00 -4.77 14.21
CA GLN A 745 -4.24 -4.15 13.10
C GLN A 745 -4.54 -4.78 11.72
N GLY A 746 -5.75 -5.34 11.58
CA GLY A 746 -6.22 -6.16 10.47
C GLY A 746 -5.40 -7.42 10.21
N TYR A 747 -5.87 -8.28 9.30
CA TYR A 747 -5.22 -9.52 8.91
C TYR A 747 -5.46 -9.83 7.43
N CYS A 748 -4.38 -9.87 6.64
CA CYS A 748 -4.46 -10.31 5.25
C CYS A 748 -4.80 -11.80 5.17
N TYR A 749 -5.82 -12.14 4.39
CA TYR A 749 -6.16 -13.52 4.05
C TYR A 749 -6.49 -13.63 2.56
N THR A 750 -6.63 -14.86 2.05
CA THR A 750 -7.12 -15.08 0.69
C THR A 750 -8.29 -16.04 0.68
N GLU A 751 -9.32 -15.75 -0.12
CA GLU A 751 -10.52 -16.58 -0.26
C GLU A 751 -11.07 -16.64 -1.69
N PRO A 752 -11.80 -17.72 -2.05
CA PRO A 752 -11.92 -18.97 -1.33
C PRO A 752 -10.81 -19.96 -1.72
N CYS A 753 -10.33 -20.72 -0.74
CA CYS A 753 -9.47 -21.89 -0.97
C CYS A 753 -10.28 -23.18 -0.99
N SER A 754 -9.77 -24.23 -1.60
CA SER A 754 -10.44 -25.53 -1.73
C SER A 754 -9.45 -26.65 -2.09
N ALA A 755 -9.95 -27.87 -2.28
CA ALA A 755 -9.15 -28.98 -2.82
C ALA A 755 -8.53 -28.70 -4.20
N THR A 756 -9.03 -27.71 -4.95
CA THR A 756 -8.48 -27.29 -6.25
C THR A 756 -7.83 -25.90 -6.23
N VAL A 757 -8.17 -25.04 -5.27
CA VAL A 757 -7.56 -23.71 -5.07
C VAL A 757 -6.69 -23.75 -3.82
N GLN A 758 -5.39 -23.99 -4.01
CA GLN A 758 -4.42 -24.11 -2.92
C GLN A 758 -3.99 -22.73 -2.39
N CYS A 759 -3.67 -22.68 -1.10
CA CYS A 759 -3.14 -21.50 -0.43
C CYS A 759 -1.66 -21.23 -0.80
N GLY A 760 -1.18 -20.03 -0.45
CA GLY A 760 0.23 -19.66 -0.61
C GLY A 760 1.15 -20.42 0.36
N ALA A 761 2.44 -20.48 0.07
CA ALA A 761 3.40 -21.13 0.97
C ALA A 761 3.43 -20.46 2.36
N GLY A 762 3.35 -21.26 3.42
CA GLY A 762 3.19 -20.75 4.80
C GLY A 762 1.75 -20.36 5.16
N SER A 763 0.77 -20.84 4.41
CA SER A 763 -0.65 -20.77 4.74
C SER A 763 -1.40 -22.01 4.25
N HIS A 764 -2.43 -22.43 4.97
CA HIS A 764 -3.30 -23.52 4.55
C HIS A 764 -4.78 -23.15 4.67
N CYS A 765 -5.62 -24.00 4.07
CA CYS A 765 -7.04 -23.76 3.95
C CYS A 765 -7.77 -24.21 5.22
N THR A 766 -8.40 -23.28 5.94
CA THR A 766 -9.12 -23.49 7.19
C THR A 766 -10.59 -23.01 7.07
N LEU A 767 -11.39 -23.20 8.12
CA LEU A 767 -12.78 -22.73 8.26
C LEU A 767 -13.67 -23.13 7.06
N LYS A 768 -13.56 -24.40 6.63
CA LYS A 768 -14.20 -24.89 5.40
C LYS A 768 -15.72 -25.03 5.56
N ASN A 769 -16.47 -24.45 4.63
CA ASN A 769 -17.92 -24.58 4.53
C ASN A 769 -18.34 -25.98 4.02
N ALA A 770 -19.65 -26.22 3.96
CA ALA A 770 -20.22 -27.51 3.54
C ALA A 770 -19.90 -27.93 2.08
N ASN A 771 -19.42 -27.00 1.24
CA ASN A 771 -18.97 -27.29 -0.13
C ASN A 771 -17.46 -27.61 -0.20
N GLY A 772 -16.73 -27.52 0.92
CA GLY A 772 -15.29 -27.70 0.99
C GLY A 772 -14.48 -26.45 0.59
N GLU A 773 -15.11 -25.28 0.56
CA GLU A 773 -14.46 -23.99 0.34
C GLU A 773 -14.21 -23.28 1.68
N GLY A 774 -13.03 -22.71 1.89
CA GLY A 774 -12.65 -22.02 3.13
C GLY A 774 -11.76 -20.80 2.86
N VAL A 775 -11.03 -20.37 3.89
CA VAL A 775 -10.09 -19.23 3.84
C VAL A 775 -8.65 -19.66 4.11
N CYS A 776 -7.67 -19.00 3.48
CA CYS A 776 -6.26 -19.26 3.77
C CYS A 776 -5.81 -18.47 4.99
N PHE A 777 -5.42 -19.16 6.07
CA PHE A 777 -4.80 -18.56 7.25
C PHE A 777 -3.31 -18.94 7.31
N LYS A 778 -2.52 -18.11 8.01
CA LYS A 778 -1.06 -18.29 8.12
C LYS A 778 -0.75 -19.50 9.01
N ASP A 779 0.13 -20.37 8.53
CA ASP A 779 0.62 -21.54 9.27
C ASP A 779 1.44 -21.11 10.50
N CYS A 780 1.35 -21.88 11.57
CA CYS A 780 2.15 -21.68 12.77
C CYS A 780 2.60 -23.02 13.38
N VAL A 781 3.74 -23.01 14.07
CA VAL A 781 4.24 -24.17 14.86
C VAL A 781 4.09 -23.88 16.37
N ASN A 782 4.08 -22.61 16.75
CA ASN A 782 3.83 -22.09 18.08
C ASN A 782 3.51 -20.59 17.97
N SER A 783 3.10 -19.94 19.07
CA SER A 783 2.62 -18.55 19.02
C SER A 783 3.67 -17.51 18.61
N SER A 784 4.98 -17.78 18.70
CA SER A 784 5.99 -16.85 18.16
C SER A 784 6.12 -16.90 16.63
N SER A 785 5.40 -17.82 15.97
CA SER A 785 5.17 -17.78 14.52
C SER A 785 4.16 -16.70 14.12
N CYS A 786 3.40 -16.17 15.08
CA CYS A 786 2.30 -15.22 14.89
C CYS A 786 2.68 -13.81 15.35
N ARG A 787 1.82 -12.81 15.09
CA ARG A 787 1.96 -11.48 15.70
C ARG A 787 1.63 -11.60 17.18
N ALA A 788 2.61 -11.34 18.05
CA ALA A 788 2.45 -11.49 19.50
C ALA A 788 1.37 -10.57 20.09
N ASP A 789 1.13 -9.44 19.43
CA ASP A 789 0.02 -8.53 19.70
C ASP A 789 -1.22 -8.98 18.90
N GLY A 790 -2.22 -9.52 19.61
CA GLY A 790 -3.54 -9.89 19.10
C GLY A 790 -3.72 -11.32 18.57
N TYR A 791 -2.67 -12.13 18.43
CA TYR A 791 -2.77 -13.47 17.79
C TYR A 791 -2.02 -14.56 18.56
N LEU A 792 -2.58 -15.78 18.55
CA LEU A 792 -1.92 -17.00 19.03
C LEU A 792 -1.95 -18.09 17.96
N CYS A 793 -1.11 -19.11 18.17
CA CYS A 793 -1.08 -20.31 17.35
C CYS A 793 -2.00 -21.39 17.95
N TYR A 794 -3.09 -21.75 17.26
CA TYR A 794 -3.97 -22.85 17.64
C TYR A 794 -4.78 -23.36 16.44
N ASP A 795 -5.33 -24.57 16.56
CA ASP A 795 -6.21 -25.19 15.56
C ASP A 795 -7.62 -24.58 15.67
N VAL A 796 -8.08 -23.89 14.62
CA VAL A 796 -9.33 -23.12 14.65
C VAL A 796 -10.55 -23.96 14.25
N ASP A 797 -10.45 -24.80 13.21
CA ASP A 797 -11.56 -25.62 12.70
C ASP A 797 -11.50 -27.10 13.13
N ASN A 798 -10.52 -27.46 13.96
CA ASN A 798 -10.20 -28.81 14.45
C ASN A 798 -9.72 -29.77 13.32
N ASN A 799 -8.99 -29.24 12.32
CA ASN A 799 -8.44 -30.05 11.22
C ASN A 799 -7.11 -30.76 11.54
N ALA A 800 -6.55 -30.58 12.74
CA ALA A 800 -5.24 -31.03 13.21
C ALA A 800 -4.03 -30.32 12.58
N SER A 801 -4.25 -29.15 11.98
CA SER A 801 -3.23 -28.14 11.66
C SER A 801 -3.40 -26.94 12.60
N THR A 802 -2.43 -26.02 12.64
CA THR A 802 -2.50 -24.84 13.53
C THR A 802 -2.27 -23.55 12.78
N GLU A 803 -3.15 -22.58 13.01
CA GLU A 803 -3.18 -21.27 12.39
C GLU A 803 -2.81 -20.14 13.35
N CYS A 804 -2.29 -19.03 12.81
CA CYS A 804 -2.29 -17.75 13.52
C CYS A 804 -3.68 -17.12 13.46
N ALA A 805 -4.40 -17.11 14.58
CA ALA A 805 -5.77 -16.61 14.70
C ALA A 805 -5.92 -15.61 15.89
N PRO A 806 -6.93 -14.71 15.85
CA PRO A 806 -7.13 -13.69 16.87
C PRO A 806 -7.30 -14.27 18.28
N ALA A 807 -6.69 -13.66 19.29
CA ALA A 807 -6.69 -14.15 20.66
C ALA A 807 -6.51 -13.04 21.70
N ALA A 808 -6.91 -13.34 22.94
CA ALA A 808 -6.73 -12.46 24.09
C ALA A 808 -5.29 -12.53 24.63
N THR A 809 -4.39 -11.78 23.97
CA THR A 809 -2.96 -11.70 24.26
C THR A 809 -2.58 -10.64 25.28
N GLY A 810 -3.49 -9.73 25.62
CA GLY A 810 -3.27 -8.58 26.48
C GLY A 810 -3.29 -8.91 27.97
N THR A 811 -3.30 -7.84 28.77
CA THR A 811 -3.20 -7.91 30.24
C THR A 811 -4.51 -7.60 30.96
N GLY A 812 -5.58 -7.25 30.22
CA GLY A 812 -6.90 -6.95 30.78
C GLY A 812 -7.49 -8.14 31.53
N ALA A 813 -7.56 -8.03 32.86
CA ALA A 813 -8.27 -8.98 33.71
C ALA A 813 -9.79 -8.96 33.40
N ILE A 814 -10.52 -9.97 33.88
CA ILE A 814 -11.99 -10.03 33.74
C ILE A 814 -12.61 -8.75 34.33
N GLY A 815 -13.56 -8.15 33.61
CA GLY A 815 -14.16 -6.86 33.97
C GLY A 815 -13.36 -5.60 33.61
N ALA A 816 -12.13 -5.73 33.11
CA ALA A 816 -11.38 -4.60 32.55
C ALA A 816 -12.07 -4.01 31.30
N ALA A 817 -11.71 -2.75 30.99
CA ALA A 817 -12.08 -2.12 29.72
C ALA A 817 -11.35 -2.78 28.55
N CYS A 818 -11.98 -2.80 27.38
CA CYS A 818 -11.37 -3.26 26.13
C CYS A 818 -12.01 -2.57 24.93
N THR A 819 -11.25 -2.39 23.86
CA THR A 819 -11.71 -1.99 22.53
C THR A 819 -11.83 -3.21 21.61
N GLY A 820 -11.00 -4.24 21.83
CA GLY A 820 -11.10 -5.53 21.17
C GLY A 820 -10.56 -6.68 22.03
N THR A 821 -10.65 -7.91 21.50
CA THR A 821 -10.25 -9.13 22.23
C THR A 821 -8.79 -9.12 22.65
N TRP A 822 -7.91 -8.49 21.85
CA TRP A 822 -6.48 -8.36 22.09
C TRP A 822 -6.10 -7.64 23.38
N ASP A 823 -6.94 -6.74 23.91
CA ASP A 823 -6.67 -6.02 25.17
C ASP A 823 -6.75 -6.94 26.39
N CYS A 824 -7.57 -7.99 26.28
CA CYS A 824 -7.89 -8.91 27.36
C CYS A 824 -6.83 -10.01 27.52
N ALA A 825 -6.73 -10.56 28.72
CA ALA A 825 -6.05 -11.81 28.99
C ALA A 825 -6.98 -13.01 28.75
N GLY A 826 -6.40 -14.21 28.55
CA GLY A 826 -7.13 -15.47 28.42
C GLY A 826 -6.76 -16.34 27.22
N GLY A 827 -5.88 -15.83 26.33
CA GLY A 827 -5.48 -16.51 25.11
C GLY A 827 -6.67 -16.80 24.19
N ARG A 828 -6.75 -18.02 23.65
CA ARG A 828 -7.86 -18.42 22.75
C ARG A 828 -9.25 -18.50 23.41
N TRP A 829 -9.32 -18.37 24.74
CA TRP A 829 -10.58 -18.43 25.51
C TRP A 829 -11.00 -17.06 26.08
N GLY A 830 -10.13 -16.04 26.00
CA GLY A 830 -10.49 -14.67 26.38
C GLY A 830 -11.22 -13.97 25.25
N GLY A 831 -12.05 -12.98 25.58
CA GLY A 831 -12.79 -12.18 24.61
C GLY A 831 -13.21 -10.83 25.17
N CYS A 832 -13.42 -9.84 24.30
CA CYS A 832 -14.00 -8.56 24.67
C CYS A 832 -15.51 -8.54 24.40
N GLY A 833 -16.32 -8.36 25.44
CA GLY A 833 -17.71 -7.92 25.28
C GLY A 833 -17.70 -6.48 24.76
N LEU A 834 -18.00 -6.28 23.47
CA LEU A 834 -17.90 -4.97 22.80
C LEU A 834 -19.05 -4.02 23.14
N ALA A 835 -18.77 -2.72 23.12
CA ALA A 835 -19.78 -1.67 23.36
C ALA A 835 -20.94 -1.69 22.37
N ALA A 836 -20.68 -2.05 21.10
CA ALA A 836 -21.72 -2.25 20.08
C ALA A 836 -22.72 -3.37 20.45
N ASN A 837 -22.29 -4.33 21.29
CA ASN A 837 -23.08 -5.46 21.77
C ASN A 837 -23.65 -5.22 23.19
N GLY A 838 -23.73 -3.97 23.65
CA GLY A 838 -24.34 -3.61 24.93
C GLY A 838 -23.43 -3.67 26.16
N TRP A 839 -22.10 -3.64 25.98
CA TRP A 839 -21.12 -3.65 27.09
C TRP A 839 -20.40 -2.29 27.19
N PRO A 840 -20.86 -1.32 28.01
CA PRO A 840 -20.32 0.03 28.05
C PRO A 840 -18.81 0.05 28.28
N SER A 841 -18.08 0.77 27.41
CA SER A 841 -16.60 0.87 27.42
C SER A 841 -15.87 -0.49 27.40
N GLY A 842 -16.50 -1.51 26.83
CA GLY A 842 -15.99 -2.88 26.69
C GLY A 842 -15.82 -3.64 28.01
N TYR A 843 -15.87 -4.96 27.98
CA TYR A 843 -15.71 -5.81 29.17
C TYR A 843 -14.92 -7.08 28.84
N CYS A 844 -13.77 -7.28 29.49
CA CYS A 844 -13.00 -8.51 29.31
C CYS A 844 -13.68 -9.72 29.96
N LEU A 845 -13.79 -10.81 29.18
CA LEU A 845 -14.44 -12.07 29.53
C LEU A 845 -13.48 -13.25 29.29
N LEU A 846 -13.71 -14.37 29.98
CA LEU A 846 -12.97 -15.63 29.80
C LEU A 846 -13.95 -16.80 29.74
N GLN A 847 -13.89 -17.66 28.73
CA GLN A 847 -14.76 -18.84 28.62
C GLN A 847 -14.41 -19.88 29.71
N CYS A 848 -15.44 -20.45 30.36
CA CYS A 848 -15.30 -21.31 31.56
C CYS A 848 -16.20 -22.57 31.55
N ASP A 849 -16.63 -22.99 30.37
CA ASP A 849 -17.34 -24.25 30.16
C ASP A 849 -16.40 -25.49 30.26
N THR A 850 -16.94 -26.68 29.97
CA THR A 850 -16.28 -27.97 30.24
C THR A 850 -15.10 -28.26 29.32
N GLY A 851 -13.96 -27.63 29.62
CA GLY A 851 -12.67 -27.85 28.93
C GLY A 851 -11.78 -26.61 28.83
N THR A 852 -12.30 -25.42 29.18
CA THR A 852 -11.65 -24.13 28.90
C THR A 852 -10.89 -23.56 30.10
N GLY A 853 -11.44 -23.65 31.32
CA GLY A 853 -10.74 -23.27 32.54
C GLY A 853 -11.61 -23.25 33.79
N THR A 854 -10.99 -22.88 34.92
CA THR A 854 -11.72 -22.39 36.12
C THR A 854 -11.50 -20.89 36.22
N CYS A 855 -12.52 -20.14 36.66
CA CYS A 855 -12.43 -18.70 36.73
C CYS A 855 -11.38 -18.23 37.75
N PRO A 856 -10.59 -17.17 37.45
CA PRO A 856 -9.69 -16.53 38.40
C PRO A 856 -10.42 -16.06 39.67
N ALA A 857 -9.69 -16.01 40.79
CA ALA A 857 -10.23 -15.51 42.05
C ALA A 857 -10.75 -14.07 41.91
N GLY A 858 -11.96 -13.82 42.38
CA GLY A 858 -12.71 -12.57 42.14
C GLY A 858 -13.77 -12.70 41.04
N SER A 859 -13.71 -13.72 40.19
CA SER A 859 -14.67 -13.95 39.10
C SER A 859 -15.38 -15.32 39.20
N ASP A 860 -16.66 -15.36 38.79
CA ASP A 860 -17.50 -16.56 38.80
C ASP A 860 -18.00 -16.91 37.39
N CYS A 861 -18.27 -18.20 37.15
CA CYS A 861 -18.66 -18.73 35.85
C CYS A 861 -20.17 -18.59 35.59
N VAL A 862 -20.54 -17.65 34.73
CA VAL A 862 -21.94 -17.25 34.44
C VAL A 862 -22.36 -17.73 33.05
N LEU A 863 -23.55 -18.33 32.92
CA LEU A 863 -24.12 -18.70 31.63
C LEU A 863 -24.68 -17.45 30.91
N LEU A 864 -24.05 -17.02 29.82
CA LEU A 864 -24.51 -15.91 28.97
C LEU A 864 -24.87 -16.43 27.58
N GLY A 865 -26.18 -16.53 27.32
CA GLY A 865 -26.69 -17.11 26.07
C GLY A 865 -26.44 -18.62 26.01
N ALA A 866 -25.57 -19.06 25.10
CA ALA A 866 -25.23 -20.47 24.91
C ALA A 866 -23.95 -20.93 25.64
N ASN A 867 -23.06 -19.98 26.01
CA ASN A 867 -21.73 -20.28 26.52
C ASN A 867 -21.58 -19.75 27.96
N SER A 868 -20.68 -20.35 28.74
CA SER A 868 -20.37 -19.87 30.10
C SER A 868 -19.10 -19.03 30.11
N TRP A 869 -19.16 -17.87 30.77
CA TRP A 869 -18.10 -16.87 30.84
C TRP A 869 -17.84 -16.44 32.27
N CYS A 870 -16.57 -16.24 32.63
CA CYS A 870 -16.20 -15.62 33.89
C CYS A 870 -16.62 -14.15 33.87
N MET A 871 -17.41 -13.75 34.87
CA MET A 871 -17.76 -12.37 35.17
C MET A 871 -17.19 -11.97 36.52
N ASP A 872 -16.87 -10.69 36.68
CA ASP A 872 -16.32 -10.15 37.92
C ASP A 872 -17.41 -10.10 39.01
N THR A 873 -17.10 -10.61 40.20
CA THR A 873 -18.06 -10.72 41.32
C THR A 873 -18.11 -9.45 42.15
N CYS A 874 -19.25 -9.20 42.78
CA CYS A 874 -19.48 -8.00 43.56
C CYS A 874 -20.36 -8.28 44.79
N ALA A 875 -20.15 -7.49 45.85
CA ALA A 875 -21.08 -7.36 46.97
C ALA A 875 -21.99 -6.13 46.82
N SER A 876 -21.60 -5.15 46.01
CA SER A 876 -22.38 -3.94 45.74
C SER A 876 -22.09 -3.31 44.37
N VAL A 877 -23.00 -2.46 43.90
CA VAL A 877 -22.83 -1.69 42.64
C VAL A 877 -21.62 -0.74 42.65
N ALA A 878 -21.08 -0.41 43.83
CA ALA A 878 -19.90 0.45 43.96
C ALA A 878 -18.57 -0.27 43.65
N GLU A 879 -18.59 -1.61 43.58
CA GLU A 879 -17.45 -2.42 43.10
C GLU A 879 -17.47 -2.57 41.57
N CYS A 880 -18.63 -2.36 40.94
CA CYS A 880 -18.77 -2.37 39.49
C CYS A 880 -18.39 -1.04 38.85
N ARG A 881 -17.92 -1.08 37.60
CA ARG A 881 -17.60 0.13 36.81
C ARG A 881 -18.86 0.95 36.50
N THR A 882 -18.67 2.22 36.13
CA THR A 882 -19.74 3.11 35.66
C THR A 882 -20.55 2.46 34.53
N ASN A 883 -21.88 2.54 34.60
CA ASN A 883 -22.85 1.89 33.71
C ASN A 883 -22.96 0.35 33.85
N TYR A 884 -22.43 -0.23 34.93
CA TYR A 884 -22.67 -1.61 35.33
C TYR A 884 -23.47 -1.67 36.64
N GLN A 885 -24.14 -2.80 36.89
CA GLN A 885 -24.96 -3.09 38.05
C GLN A 885 -24.53 -4.42 38.67
N CYS A 886 -24.55 -4.49 40.00
CA CYS A 886 -24.25 -5.71 40.74
C CYS A 886 -25.53 -6.55 40.84
N VAL A 887 -25.66 -7.60 40.04
CA VAL A 887 -26.89 -8.40 39.88
C VAL A 887 -26.56 -9.89 39.71
N GLN A 888 -27.52 -10.76 40.01
CA GLN A 888 -27.40 -12.20 39.79
C GLN A 888 -27.61 -12.53 38.31
N ALA A 889 -26.52 -12.56 37.53
CA ALA A 889 -26.54 -12.85 36.10
C ALA A 889 -26.57 -14.37 35.82
N GLY A 890 -27.10 -14.77 34.66
CA GLY A 890 -27.07 -16.15 34.14
C GLY A 890 -27.66 -17.28 35.02
N GLY A 891 -28.24 -16.98 36.18
CA GLY A 891 -28.62 -17.97 37.18
C GLY A 891 -27.47 -18.46 38.07
N ALA A 892 -26.36 -17.72 38.15
CA ALA A 892 -25.25 -17.98 39.07
C ALA A 892 -25.68 -17.90 40.55
N ALA A 893 -24.81 -18.35 41.46
CA ALA A 893 -25.07 -18.32 42.91
C ALA A 893 -24.63 -17.01 43.60
N SER A 894 -23.95 -16.13 42.85
CA SER A 894 -23.26 -14.94 43.34
C SER A 894 -24.00 -13.67 42.88
N LEU A 895 -23.35 -12.52 42.95
CA LEU A 895 -23.73 -11.32 42.21
C LEU A 895 -22.53 -10.91 41.37
N GLU A 896 -22.78 -10.46 40.14
CA GLU A 896 -21.76 -10.15 39.15
C GLU A 896 -22.01 -8.78 38.52
N CYS A 897 -20.95 -8.15 38.02
CA CYS A 897 -21.01 -6.83 37.39
C CYS A 897 -21.50 -6.89 35.94
N TYR A 898 -22.82 -6.83 35.76
CA TYR A 898 -23.51 -6.87 34.46
C TYR A 898 -23.80 -5.45 33.93
N PRO A 899 -23.90 -5.19 32.61
CA PRO A 899 -24.37 -3.90 32.08
C PRO A 899 -25.74 -3.46 32.63
N GLN A 900 -25.98 -2.15 32.69
CA GLN A 900 -27.26 -1.56 33.15
C GLN A 900 -28.40 -1.63 32.11
#